data_AF-A0A7D5TQ90-F1
#
_entry.id   AF-A0A7D5TQ90-F1
#
_cell.length_a   1.000
_cell.length_b   1.000
_cell.length_c   1.000
_cell.angle_alpha   90.00
_cell.angle_beta   90.00
_cell.angle_gamma   90.00
#
_symmetry.space_group_name_H-M   'P 1'
#
loop_
_entity.id
_entity.type
_entity.pdbx_description
1 polymer ?
#
loop_
_entity_poly.entity_id
_entity_poly.type
_entity_poly.pdbx_seq_one_letter_code
_entity_poly.pdbx_strand_id
1 'polypeptide(L)'
;MANDNTNTTDSHGIEYPAQGYDSGSPTWAELYGAAFEDIDDLLDARPTDEAVKDIVAALVGSGDKLSWTYDDGNDTLTLDTTALDEEEVEDTVNALVTAGNALTASYDDDNDQLTIAVDESAISHDNLANVSTGDHRTDEQVRDLAGGMAGAGLVHDDGADSIAVQEETIEDWVAGLVTGGTNVSTTYNDANDQLTVDTSALNEEEVEDAVAALLSSSSNLAWNYDDGNDALTISLSGPITGVQIGTDTNRSDVYADTADANVVNAEDTVTKRASILEHQRRSASRYQSVGRVYDNLSDLSNWSNPKGSLTADTSEFLREPQSALVEPNTGESAEMRLDMTDTLGSGQDWTNINLSATIKIPDGAGTTRAAILLRDYNDIFNYFWCQQKISPEMGWLRLNVGIDNISGSPSIDNIGALSIILTDDDIDMRVDHLQIWERPATPQVILTFDDGDIGNYTDFYPEMDKYGFRGCISHIVGEIGDSGRMDLSQMRELQSKDWDMCSEGWGHNDLTTLSDSDLREDIRKSRDWLLNNGFHDGARFIHYPYGNYDETVIDVASDYHMLGRTVGSGNLKTIPPNTINPFVHRSTSDPAVSEFESIVDRAITYNYTTVFNIHPPSTTQSDFASMMSYLDGKDDQIEVITWTDYLEQQAAIRQSTGIPSLSPE
;
A
#
# COMPACT_ATOMS: atom_id res chain seq x y z
N MET A 1 46.98 -15.83 28.71
CA MET A 1 47.18 -16.79 29.81
C MET A 1 48.36 -17.69 29.45
N ALA A 2 49.48 -17.56 30.16
CA ALA A 2 50.58 -18.51 30.09
C ALA A 2 51.14 -18.61 31.50
N ASN A 3 50.97 -19.78 32.12
CA ASN A 3 51.57 -20.20 33.39
C ASN A 3 50.70 -20.11 34.66
N ASP A 4 49.44 -20.53 34.61
CA ASP A 4 48.69 -20.93 35.81
C ASP A 4 48.30 -22.42 35.71
N ASN A 5 48.49 -23.13 36.82
CA ASN A 5 48.26 -24.54 37.05
C ASN A 5 47.14 -24.80 38.07
N THR A 6 46.27 -23.81 38.28
CA THR A 6 45.07 -23.90 39.13
C THR A 6 43.81 -23.47 38.36
N ASN A 7 43.31 -24.35 37.48
CA ASN A 7 42.07 -24.08 36.71
C ASN A 7 40.81 -24.47 37.47
N THR A 8 39.85 -23.56 37.47
CA THR A 8 38.42 -23.82 37.65
C THR A 8 37.73 -23.70 36.30
N THR A 9 36.73 -24.53 36.05
CA THR A 9 35.92 -24.55 34.82
C THR A 9 34.47 -24.17 35.14
N ASP A 10 33.83 -23.39 34.28
CA ASP A 10 32.36 -23.21 34.29
C ASP A 10 31.61 -24.45 33.75
N SER A 11 30.29 -24.33 33.56
CA SER A 11 29.37 -25.36 33.08
C SER A 11 29.71 -25.85 31.66
N HIS A 12 30.35 -25.00 30.85
CA HIS A 12 30.64 -25.23 29.44
C HIS A 12 32.14 -25.45 29.14
N GLY A 13 32.97 -25.52 30.19
CA GLY A 13 34.38 -25.89 30.10
C GLY A 13 35.33 -24.75 29.78
N ILE A 14 34.94 -23.49 30.01
CA ILE A 14 35.85 -22.34 29.89
C ILE A 14 36.70 -22.25 31.16
N GLU A 15 38.02 -22.29 30.98
CA GLU A 15 39.00 -22.25 32.07
C GLU A 15 39.36 -20.82 32.46
N TYR A 16 39.32 -20.52 33.76
CA TYR A 16 39.80 -19.24 34.30
C TYR A 16 40.63 -19.41 35.59
N PRO A 17 41.53 -18.44 35.89
CA PRO A 17 42.43 -18.51 37.03
C PRO A 17 41.69 -18.35 38.36
N ALA A 18 41.94 -19.24 39.33
CA ALA A 18 41.27 -19.19 40.63
C ALA A 18 41.74 -18.05 41.55
N GLN A 19 42.89 -17.42 41.28
CA GLN A 19 43.45 -16.32 42.08
C GLN A 19 43.81 -15.10 41.22
N GLY A 20 43.74 -13.91 41.84
CA GLY A 20 44.24 -12.67 41.25
C GLY A 20 45.77 -12.69 41.06
N TYR A 21 46.27 -11.85 40.16
CA TYR A 21 47.68 -11.90 39.71
C TYR A 21 48.71 -11.59 40.82
N ASP A 22 48.31 -10.87 41.88
CA ASP A 22 49.15 -10.50 43.03
C ASP A 22 48.42 -10.74 44.37
N SER A 23 49.18 -10.94 45.45
CA SER A 23 48.61 -11.12 46.79
C SER A 23 47.86 -9.87 47.26
N GLY A 24 46.53 -9.95 47.32
CA GLY A 24 45.64 -8.85 47.73
C GLY A 24 44.79 -8.26 46.59
N SER A 25 44.95 -8.73 45.36
CA SER A 25 44.04 -8.41 44.26
C SER A 25 42.74 -9.23 44.35
N PRO A 26 41.58 -8.68 43.96
CA PRO A 26 40.33 -9.44 43.86
C PRO A 26 40.51 -10.66 42.97
N THR A 27 39.82 -11.75 43.30
CA THR A 27 39.79 -12.97 42.48
C THR A 27 39.07 -12.70 41.15
N TRP A 28 39.35 -13.52 40.13
CA TRP A 28 38.65 -13.42 38.84
C TRP A 28 37.14 -13.63 38.98
N ALA A 29 36.71 -14.48 39.91
CA ALA A 29 35.31 -14.66 40.26
C ALA A 29 34.67 -13.36 40.79
N GLU A 30 35.39 -12.56 41.58
CA GLU A 30 34.90 -11.27 42.09
C GLU A 30 34.84 -10.18 41.01
N LEU A 31 35.71 -10.23 40.01
CA LEU A 31 35.76 -9.22 38.94
C LEU A 31 34.82 -9.54 37.77
N TYR A 32 34.64 -10.83 37.45
CA TYR A 32 34.03 -11.27 36.20
C TYR A 32 33.00 -12.40 36.37
N GLY A 33 32.69 -12.83 37.60
CA GLY A 33 31.74 -13.92 37.85
C GLY A 33 30.37 -13.69 37.20
N ALA A 34 29.84 -12.47 37.28
CA ALA A 34 28.57 -12.12 36.63
C ALA A 34 28.65 -12.22 35.10
N ALA A 35 29.78 -11.82 34.49
CA ALA A 35 29.97 -11.92 33.05
C ALA A 35 30.07 -13.37 32.57
N PHE A 36 30.59 -14.29 33.41
CA PHE A 36 30.59 -15.71 33.09
C PHE A 36 29.19 -16.33 33.22
N GLU A 37 28.39 -15.94 34.23
CA GLU A 37 26.99 -16.36 34.32
C GLU A 37 26.17 -15.85 33.13
N ASP A 38 26.36 -14.60 32.69
CA ASP A 38 25.70 -14.05 31.50
C ASP A 38 26.07 -14.82 30.21
N ILE A 39 27.32 -15.32 30.12
CA ILE A 39 27.78 -16.12 28.97
C ILE A 39 27.17 -17.52 29.01
N ASP A 40 27.09 -18.15 30.18
CA ASP A 40 26.44 -19.45 30.36
C ASP A 40 24.94 -19.35 29.98
N ASP A 41 24.24 -18.32 30.45
CA ASP A 41 22.84 -18.07 30.09
C ASP A 41 22.65 -17.83 28.59
N LEU A 42 23.58 -17.13 27.93
CA LEU A 42 23.56 -16.91 26.48
C LEU A 42 23.85 -18.18 25.66
N LEU A 43 24.68 -19.09 26.19
CA LEU A 43 24.99 -20.36 25.53
C LEU A 43 23.86 -21.37 25.68
N ASP A 44 23.18 -21.38 26.83
CA ASP A 44 21.98 -22.19 27.08
C ASP A 44 20.74 -21.66 26.34
N ALA A 45 20.75 -20.39 25.91
CA ALA A 45 19.71 -19.78 25.08
C ALA A 45 19.80 -20.11 23.58
N ARG A 46 20.72 -20.98 23.13
CA ARG A 46 20.80 -21.39 21.72
C ARG A 46 19.58 -22.24 21.31
N PRO A 47 19.03 -22.05 20.09
CA PRO A 47 17.87 -22.80 19.64
C PRO A 47 18.16 -24.30 19.62
N THR A 48 17.23 -25.11 20.13
CA THR A 48 17.31 -26.58 20.10
C THR A 48 17.19 -27.12 18.67
N ASP A 49 17.61 -28.36 18.42
CA ASP A 49 17.53 -29.03 17.11
C ASP A 49 16.13 -28.95 16.46
N GLU A 50 15.07 -28.97 17.26
CA GLU A 50 13.68 -28.77 16.82
C GLU A 50 13.46 -27.38 16.18
N ALA A 51 14.01 -26.34 16.79
CA ALA A 51 13.86 -24.95 16.34
C ALA A 51 14.61 -24.68 15.04
N VAL A 52 15.76 -25.35 14.83
CA VAL A 52 16.49 -25.25 13.55
C VAL A 52 15.72 -25.96 12.43
N LYS A 53 15.12 -27.13 12.71
CA LYS A 53 14.22 -27.80 11.75
C LYS A 53 12.98 -26.97 11.41
N ASP A 54 12.38 -26.30 12.39
CA ASP A 54 11.24 -25.41 12.18
C ASP A 54 11.62 -24.19 11.34
N ILE A 55 12.82 -23.62 11.53
CA ILE A 55 13.33 -22.51 10.71
C ILE A 55 13.58 -22.96 9.27
N VAL A 56 14.19 -24.14 9.06
CA VAL A 56 14.41 -24.68 7.70
C VAL A 56 13.07 -25.00 7.02
N ALA A 57 12.09 -25.53 7.75
CA ALA A 57 10.74 -25.76 7.25
C ALA A 57 9.99 -24.47 6.90
N ALA A 58 10.24 -23.37 7.62
CA ALA A 58 9.68 -22.07 7.32
C ALA A 58 10.32 -21.40 6.08
N LEU A 59 11.58 -21.73 5.77
CA LEU A 59 12.33 -21.13 4.66
C LEU A 59 12.16 -21.88 3.33
N VAL A 60 11.85 -23.17 3.36
CA VAL A 60 11.66 -24.00 2.16
C VAL A 60 10.22 -24.47 2.11
N GLY A 61 9.36 -23.66 1.47
CA GLY A 61 7.98 -24.04 1.19
C GLY A 61 7.95 -25.25 0.28
N SER A 62 7.56 -26.41 0.81
CA SER A 62 7.28 -27.58 -0.01
C SER A 62 6.00 -27.31 -0.80
N GLY A 63 6.17 -26.86 -2.04
CA GLY A 63 5.14 -27.08 -3.05
C GLY A 63 4.95 -28.58 -3.27
N ASP A 64 3.80 -28.94 -3.82
CA ASP A 64 3.26 -30.29 -3.88
C ASP A 64 4.16 -31.30 -4.62
N LYS A 65 5.12 -30.79 -5.40
CA LYS A 65 6.03 -31.55 -6.27
C LYS A 65 7.52 -31.41 -5.90
N LEU A 66 7.84 -30.78 -4.76
CA LEU A 66 9.21 -30.61 -4.27
C LEU A 66 9.33 -31.14 -2.83
N SER A 67 10.17 -32.17 -2.61
CA SER A 67 10.41 -32.68 -1.26
C SER A 67 11.83 -32.39 -0.80
N TRP A 68 12.05 -32.34 0.52
CA TRP A 68 13.36 -32.05 1.08
C TRP A 68 13.61 -32.76 2.41
N THR A 69 14.89 -32.92 2.76
CA THR A 69 15.33 -33.47 4.04
C THR A 69 16.53 -32.68 4.58
N TYR A 70 16.54 -32.40 5.88
CA TYR A 70 17.65 -31.73 6.56
C TYR A 70 18.32 -32.66 7.58
N ASP A 71 19.63 -32.85 7.43
CA ASP A 71 20.50 -33.64 8.32
C ASP A 71 21.27 -32.69 9.25
N ASP A 72 20.85 -32.66 10.53
CA ASP A 72 21.38 -31.77 11.57
C ASP A 72 22.82 -32.10 11.98
N GLY A 73 23.15 -33.40 12.09
CA GLY A 73 24.49 -33.84 12.46
C GLY A 73 25.57 -33.47 11.44
N ASN A 74 25.18 -33.11 10.21
CA ASN A 74 26.06 -32.75 9.11
C ASN A 74 25.73 -31.38 8.48
N ASP A 75 24.83 -30.58 9.07
CA ASP A 75 24.37 -29.28 8.57
C ASP A 75 24.01 -29.26 7.07
N THR A 76 23.32 -30.28 6.56
CA THR A 76 23.08 -30.44 5.10
C THR A 76 21.59 -30.56 4.74
N LEU A 77 21.12 -29.70 3.83
CA LEU A 77 19.77 -29.74 3.23
C LEU A 77 19.82 -30.42 1.85
N THR A 78 18.96 -31.40 1.61
CA THR A 78 18.80 -32.10 0.33
C THR A 78 17.41 -31.83 -0.25
N LEU A 79 17.32 -31.48 -1.53
CA LEU A 79 16.09 -31.22 -2.28
C LEU A 79 15.89 -32.31 -3.35
N ASP A 80 14.68 -32.86 -3.46
CA ASP A 80 14.27 -33.89 -4.42
C ASP A 80 13.15 -33.37 -5.33
N THR A 81 13.43 -33.39 -6.64
CA THR A 81 12.59 -32.84 -7.72
C THR A 81 12.05 -33.93 -8.65
N THR A 82 12.05 -35.19 -8.23
CA THR A 82 11.67 -36.33 -9.08
C THR A 82 10.16 -36.45 -9.36
N ALA A 83 9.33 -35.57 -8.80
CA ALA A 83 7.87 -35.56 -8.92
C ALA A 83 7.31 -34.59 -9.99
N LEU A 84 8.13 -34.10 -10.93
CA LEU A 84 7.69 -33.36 -12.11
C LEU A 84 7.20 -34.36 -13.16
N ASP A 85 5.91 -34.40 -13.48
CA ASP A 85 5.31 -35.29 -14.47
C ASP A 85 4.93 -34.58 -15.79
N GLU A 86 4.82 -35.37 -16.85
CA GLU A 86 4.74 -35.01 -18.29
C GLU A 86 3.62 -34.03 -18.68
N GLU A 87 2.61 -33.86 -17.83
CA GLU A 87 1.40 -33.04 -18.07
C GLU A 87 1.70 -31.54 -18.30
N GLU A 88 2.78 -31.00 -17.71
CA GLU A 88 3.16 -29.58 -17.88
C GLU A 88 3.79 -29.29 -19.25
N VAL A 89 4.42 -30.30 -19.86
CA VAL A 89 4.90 -30.23 -21.25
C VAL A 89 3.72 -30.33 -22.21
N GLU A 90 2.72 -31.16 -21.88
CA GLU A 90 1.49 -31.34 -22.66
C GLU A 90 0.68 -30.03 -22.74
N ASP A 91 0.43 -29.36 -21.62
CA ASP A 91 -0.32 -28.09 -21.59
C ASP A 91 0.38 -26.97 -22.36
N THR A 92 1.72 -26.92 -22.27
CA THR A 92 2.52 -25.91 -22.97
C THR A 92 2.54 -26.16 -24.49
N VAL A 93 2.65 -27.41 -24.93
CA VAL A 93 2.70 -27.75 -26.37
C VAL A 93 1.31 -27.65 -27.01
N ASN A 94 0.24 -28.02 -26.30
CA ASN A 94 -1.13 -27.91 -26.79
C ASN A 94 -1.59 -26.43 -26.90
N ALA A 95 -1.00 -25.54 -26.09
CA ALA A 95 -1.23 -24.10 -26.16
C ALA A 95 -0.51 -23.40 -27.34
N LEU A 96 0.47 -24.04 -28.01
CA LEU A 96 1.24 -23.42 -29.09
C LEU A 96 0.46 -23.23 -30.40
N VAL A 97 -0.69 -23.90 -30.57
CA VAL A 97 -1.51 -23.80 -31.78
C VAL A 97 -2.97 -23.57 -31.40
N THR A 98 -3.44 -22.33 -31.55
CA THR A 98 -4.87 -22.01 -31.42
C THR A 98 -5.61 -22.56 -32.64
N ALA A 99 -6.31 -23.69 -32.49
CA ALA A 99 -7.18 -24.24 -33.51
C ALA A 99 -8.30 -23.25 -33.85
N GLY A 100 -8.38 -22.82 -35.11
CA GLY A 100 -9.51 -22.07 -35.66
C GLY A 100 -10.46 -23.01 -36.41
N ASN A 101 -11.61 -22.51 -36.88
CA ASN A 101 -12.63 -23.33 -37.56
C ASN A 101 -12.10 -24.17 -38.74
N ALA A 102 -10.97 -23.77 -39.35
CA ALA A 102 -10.31 -24.42 -40.48
C ALA A 102 -8.98 -25.11 -40.13
N LEU A 103 -8.60 -25.20 -38.85
CA LEU A 103 -7.31 -25.74 -38.40
C LEU A 103 -7.54 -26.64 -37.21
N THR A 104 -7.10 -27.89 -37.31
CA THR A 104 -7.11 -28.87 -36.22
C THR A 104 -5.68 -29.26 -35.88
N ALA A 105 -5.39 -29.39 -34.59
CA ALA A 105 -4.11 -29.90 -34.10
C ALA A 105 -4.38 -31.06 -33.15
N SER A 106 -3.56 -32.10 -33.23
CA SER A 106 -3.62 -33.26 -32.33
C SER A 106 -2.20 -33.74 -32.03
N TYR A 107 -1.94 -34.08 -30.77
CA TYR A 107 -0.69 -34.67 -30.32
C TYR A 107 -0.86 -36.18 -30.14
N ASP A 108 0.14 -36.97 -30.53
CA ASP A 108 0.18 -38.44 -30.38
C ASP A 108 1.30 -38.82 -29.39
N ASP A 109 0.89 -39.18 -28.18
CA ASP A 109 1.76 -39.38 -27.01
C ASP A 109 2.71 -40.58 -27.17
N ASP A 110 2.26 -41.63 -27.86
CA ASP A 110 3.06 -42.84 -28.07
C ASP A 110 4.24 -42.60 -29.02
N ASN A 111 4.18 -41.53 -29.83
CA ASN A 111 5.14 -41.24 -30.90
C ASN A 111 5.80 -39.86 -30.79
N ASP A 112 5.45 -39.07 -29.77
CA ASP A 112 5.99 -37.74 -29.47
C ASP A 112 5.90 -36.78 -30.68
N GLN A 113 4.70 -36.72 -31.27
CA GLN A 113 4.46 -36.02 -32.53
C GLN A 113 3.22 -35.12 -32.51
N LEU A 114 3.41 -33.82 -32.77
CA LEU A 114 2.33 -32.87 -33.05
C LEU A 114 1.95 -32.91 -34.54
N THR A 115 0.67 -33.16 -34.83
CA THR A 115 0.10 -33.10 -36.18
C THR A 115 -0.85 -31.92 -36.30
N ILE A 116 -0.66 -31.10 -37.34
CA ILE A 116 -1.52 -29.94 -37.65
C ILE A 116 -2.14 -30.16 -39.04
N ALA A 117 -3.47 -30.08 -39.12
CA ALA A 117 -4.25 -30.27 -40.36
C ALA A 117 -5.15 -29.07 -40.64
N VAL A 118 -5.32 -28.73 -41.91
CA VAL A 118 -6.16 -27.60 -42.37
C VAL A 118 -7.40 -28.14 -43.08
N ASP A 119 -8.57 -27.73 -42.62
CA ASP A 119 -9.86 -27.90 -43.30
C ASP A 119 -10.16 -26.63 -44.12
N GLU A 120 -9.75 -26.66 -45.39
CA GLU A 120 -9.93 -25.55 -46.33
C GLU A 120 -11.41 -25.16 -46.53
N SER A 121 -12.37 -26.03 -46.19
CA SER A 121 -13.80 -25.75 -46.36
C SER A 121 -14.38 -24.79 -45.33
N ALA A 122 -13.71 -24.60 -44.19
CA ALA A 122 -14.11 -23.68 -43.13
C ALA A 122 -13.47 -22.29 -43.24
N ILE A 123 -12.66 -22.05 -44.28
CA ILE A 123 -12.11 -20.73 -44.60
C ILE A 123 -13.18 -19.93 -45.36
N SER A 124 -13.91 -19.07 -44.66
CA SER A 124 -14.86 -18.12 -45.27
C SER A 124 -14.11 -17.10 -46.14
N HIS A 125 -14.60 -16.91 -47.37
CA HIS A 125 -14.06 -15.93 -48.32
C HIS A 125 -14.77 -14.56 -48.22
N ASP A 126 -15.68 -14.40 -47.25
CA ASP A 126 -16.71 -13.35 -47.27
C ASP A 126 -16.20 -11.95 -46.93
N ASN A 127 -14.96 -11.82 -46.44
CA ASN A 127 -14.33 -10.54 -46.08
C ASN A 127 -13.18 -10.09 -47.02
N LEU A 128 -12.96 -10.77 -48.16
CA LEU A 128 -12.03 -10.29 -49.17
C LEU A 128 -12.74 -9.35 -50.15
N ALA A 129 -12.82 -8.06 -49.79
CA ALA A 129 -13.44 -7.00 -50.58
C ALA A 129 -12.76 -6.71 -51.95
N ASN A 130 -11.91 -7.61 -52.46
CA ASN A 130 -11.21 -7.46 -53.73
C ASN A 130 -10.91 -8.78 -54.47
N VAL A 131 -11.70 -9.84 -54.26
CA VAL A 131 -11.63 -11.03 -55.12
C VAL A 131 -12.87 -11.09 -56.01
N SER A 132 -12.67 -10.82 -57.30
CA SER A 132 -13.71 -10.93 -58.33
C SER A 132 -14.06 -12.39 -58.62
N THR A 133 -15.33 -12.65 -58.95
CA THR A 133 -16.02 -13.95 -59.18
C THR A 133 -15.48 -14.82 -60.35
N GLY A 134 -14.16 -14.89 -60.53
CA GLY A 134 -13.45 -15.74 -61.48
C GLY A 134 -12.72 -16.95 -60.86
N ASP A 135 -12.60 -17.04 -59.53
CA ASP A 135 -11.93 -18.14 -58.81
C ASP A 135 -12.85 -18.53 -57.63
N HIS A 136 -13.47 -19.69 -57.47
CA HIS A 136 -13.55 -20.96 -58.20
C HIS A 136 -14.99 -21.51 -58.00
N ARG A 137 -15.50 -22.33 -58.93
CA ARG A 137 -16.81 -22.98 -58.85
C ARG A 137 -16.69 -24.36 -58.18
N THR A 138 -17.60 -24.75 -57.26
CA THR A 138 -17.99 -26.17 -57.05
C THR A 138 -19.29 -26.38 -56.23
N ASP A 139 -20.04 -27.40 -56.66
CA ASP A 139 -21.06 -28.25 -56.02
C ASP A 139 -22.50 -27.79 -55.71
N GLU A 140 -22.80 -26.55 -55.32
CA GLU A 140 -24.21 -26.17 -55.10
C GLU A 140 -24.96 -25.86 -56.39
N GLN A 141 -24.25 -25.29 -57.37
CA GLN A 141 -24.74 -25.15 -58.76
C GLN A 141 -24.88 -26.52 -59.47
N VAL A 142 -24.26 -27.58 -58.93
CA VAL A 142 -24.50 -28.97 -59.36
C VAL A 142 -25.77 -29.53 -58.72
N ARG A 143 -26.12 -29.09 -57.49
CA ARG A 143 -27.37 -29.48 -56.79
C ARG A 143 -28.61 -28.76 -57.29
N ASP A 144 -28.54 -27.50 -57.69
CA ASP A 144 -29.66 -26.83 -58.38
C ASP A 144 -29.94 -27.47 -59.75
N LEU A 145 -28.90 -27.99 -60.40
CA LEU A 145 -29.03 -28.78 -61.63
C LEU A 145 -29.57 -30.20 -61.37
N ALA A 146 -29.34 -30.76 -60.17
CA ALA A 146 -29.88 -32.05 -59.72
C ALA A 146 -31.31 -31.95 -59.14
N GLY A 147 -31.70 -30.82 -58.55
CA GLY A 147 -33.05 -30.50 -58.08
C GLY A 147 -34.02 -30.28 -59.25
N GLY A 148 -33.50 -29.79 -60.38
CA GLY A 148 -34.19 -29.85 -61.68
C GLY A 148 -34.51 -31.28 -62.16
N MET A 149 -33.99 -32.33 -61.50
CA MET A 149 -34.26 -33.74 -61.81
C MET A 149 -35.10 -34.47 -60.74
N ALA A 150 -35.47 -33.83 -59.62
CA ALA A 150 -36.35 -34.40 -58.59
C ALA A 150 -37.72 -33.69 -58.61
N GLY A 151 -38.67 -34.29 -59.33
CA GLY A 151 -39.91 -33.65 -59.75
C GLY A 151 -40.92 -33.24 -58.67
N ALA A 152 -41.69 -32.21 -59.05
CA ALA A 152 -43.10 -31.93 -58.75
C ALA A 152 -43.54 -32.00 -57.29
N GLY A 153 -43.65 -30.84 -56.63
CA GLY A 153 -44.41 -30.74 -55.39
C GLY A 153 -44.49 -29.38 -54.71
N LEU A 154 -43.61 -28.43 -55.01
CA LEU A 154 -43.63 -27.12 -54.35
C LEU A 154 -43.88 -26.02 -55.38
N VAL A 155 -45.13 -25.58 -55.42
CA VAL A 155 -45.54 -24.37 -56.15
C VAL A 155 -45.23 -23.19 -55.22
N HIS A 156 -44.22 -22.41 -55.59
CA HIS A 156 -44.10 -21.04 -55.12
C HIS A 156 -45.10 -20.19 -55.93
N ASP A 157 -46.11 -19.64 -55.25
CA ASP A 157 -47.02 -18.65 -55.82
C ASP A 157 -46.50 -17.24 -55.50
N ASP A 158 -46.43 -16.46 -56.55
CA ASP A 158 -45.82 -15.15 -56.69
C ASP A 158 -46.87 -14.05 -56.52
N GLY A 159 -46.90 -13.44 -55.33
CA GLY A 159 -47.47 -12.11 -55.15
C GLY A 159 -48.67 -12.01 -54.22
N ALA A 160 -48.46 -12.23 -52.94
CA ALA A 160 -49.09 -11.47 -51.85
C ALA A 160 -48.45 -11.90 -50.52
N ASP A 161 -47.95 -10.93 -49.76
CA ASP A 161 -47.61 -11.11 -48.35
C ASP A 161 -48.87 -11.47 -47.55
N SER A 162 -49.07 -12.77 -47.30
CA SER A 162 -49.72 -13.29 -46.09
C SER A 162 -49.62 -14.81 -46.04
N ILE A 163 -48.87 -15.36 -45.08
CA ILE A 163 -49.11 -16.73 -44.59
C ILE A 163 -50.15 -16.59 -43.49
N ALA A 164 -51.35 -17.10 -43.76
CA ALA A 164 -52.32 -17.41 -42.71
C ALA A 164 -51.77 -18.60 -41.90
N VAL A 165 -51.40 -18.36 -40.65
CA VAL A 165 -51.06 -19.43 -39.71
C VAL A 165 -52.38 -19.98 -39.20
N GLN A 166 -52.63 -21.28 -39.40
CA GLN A 166 -53.78 -21.96 -38.81
C GLN A 166 -53.61 -21.98 -37.28
N GLU A 167 -54.65 -21.58 -36.56
CA GLU A 167 -54.73 -21.36 -35.10
C GLU A 167 -54.25 -22.59 -34.30
N GLU A 168 -54.35 -23.80 -34.87
CA GLU A 168 -53.89 -25.08 -34.29
C GLU A 168 -52.37 -25.18 -34.04
N THR A 169 -51.55 -24.32 -34.64
CA THR A 169 -50.07 -24.46 -34.56
C THR A 169 -49.46 -23.76 -33.34
N ILE A 170 -50.13 -22.74 -32.79
CA ILE A 170 -49.65 -22.03 -31.59
C ILE A 170 -50.02 -22.83 -30.33
N GLU A 171 -51.14 -23.54 -30.38
CA GLU A 171 -51.69 -24.38 -29.30
C GLU A 171 -50.75 -25.56 -28.97
N ASP A 172 -50.24 -26.25 -30.00
CA ASP A 172 -49.26 -27.33 -29.83
C ASP A 172 -47.87 -26.84 -29.37
N TRP A 173 -47.52 -25.58 -29.68
CA TRP A 173 -46.23 -25.01 -29.30
C TRP A 173 -46.18 -24.58 -27.83
N VAL A 174 -47.28 -24.02 -27.30
CA VAL A 174 -47.37 -23.64 -25.87
C VAL A 174 -47.53 -24.86 -24.97
N ALA A 175 -48.30 -25.88 -25.38
CA ALA A 175 -48.38 -27.15 -24.66
C ALA A 175 -47.04 -27.93 -24.66
N GLY A 176 -46.19 -27.72 -25.66
CA GLY A 176 -44.86 -28.33 -25.78
C GLY A 176 -43.73 -27.62 -25.02
N LEU A 177 -43.94 -26.38 -24.55
CA LEU A 177 -42.89 -25.58 -23.88
C LEU A 177 -42.63 -26.00 -22.42
N VAL A 178 -43.51 -26.78 -21.79
CA VAL A 178 -43.31 -27.27 -20.42
C VAL A 178 -43.69 -28.75 -20.33
N THR A 179 -42.70 -29.61 -20.16
CA THR A 179 -42.90 -31.06 -19.93
C THR A 179 -42.93 -31.33 -18.43
N GLY A 180 -44.04 -31.85 -17.92
CA GLY A 180 -44.14 -32.32 -16.54
C GLY A 180 -43.28 -33.56 -16.33
N GLY A 181 -42.42 -33.55 -15.30
CA GLY A 181 -41.68 -34.73 -14.85
C GLY A 181 -42.62 -35.79 -14.24
N THR A 182 -42.08 -36.93 -13.80
CA THR A 182 -42.83 -38.14 -13.44
C THR A 182 -44.00 -37.94 -12.46
N ASN A 183 -44.00 -36.87 -11.64
CA ASN A 183 -45.06 -36.54 -10.67
C ASN A 183 -45.55 -35.08 -10.71
N VAL A 184 -45.30 -34.34 -11.80
CA VAL A 184 -45.87 -33.00 -12.03
C VAL A 184 -46.71 -33.05 -13.30
N SER A 185 -47.99 -32.69 -13.21
CA SER A 185 -48.86 -32.66 -14.39
C SER A 185 -49.11 -31.23 -14.87
N THR A 186 -49.15 -31.04 -16.19
CA THR A 186 -49.46 -29.75 -16.82
C THR A 186 -50.68 -29.90 -17.70
N THR A 187 -51.63 -28.98 -17.57
CA THR A 187 -52.87 -28.94 -18.38
C THR A 187 -53.19 -27.52 -18.79
N TYR A 188 -53.50 -27.33 -20.08
CA TYR A 188 -53.92 -26.05 -20.65
C TYR A 188 -55.44 -26.05 -20.90
N ASN A 189 -56.12 -24.95 -20.57
CA ASN A 189 -57.57 -24.79 -20.73
C ASN A 189 -57.90 -23.71 -21.77
N ASP A 190 -58.25 -24.16 -22.97
CA ASP A 190 -58.47 -23.33 -24.16
C ASP A 190 -59.60 -22.30 -24.00
N ALA A 191 -60.64 -22.61 -23.23
CA ALA A 191 -61.78 -21.71 -23.09
C ALA A 191 -61.48 -20.46 -22.25
N ASN A 192 -60.37 -20.47 -21.49
CA ASN A 192 -60.01 -19.42 -20.53
C ASN A 192 -58.55 -18.95 -20.63
N ASP A 193 -57.79 -19.39 -21.64
CA ASP A 193 -56.36 -19.07 -21.84
C ASP A 193 -55.48 -19.27 -20.58
N GLN A 194 -55.51 -20.46 -19.98
CA GLN A 194 -54.84 -20.71 -18.71
C GLN A 194 -54.06 -22.04 -18.67
N LEU A 195 -52.76 -21.96 -18.36
CA LEU A 195 -51.89 -23.11 -18.07
C LEU A 195 -51.90 -23.40 -16.56
N THR A 196 -52.25 -24.63 -16.18
CA THR A 196 -52.21 -25.11 -14.79
C THR A 196 -51.11 -26.15 -14.63
N VAL A 197 -50.22 -25.93 -13.66
CA VAL A 197 -49.17 -26.88 -13.23
C VAL A 197 -49.57 -27.43 -11.87
N ASP A 198 -49.85 -28.72 -11.79
CA ASP A 198 -50.30 -29.40 -10.59
C ASP A 198 -49.17 -30.23 -9.97
N THR A 199 -48.78 -29.84 -8.76
CA THR A 199 -47.72 -30.47 -7.94
C THR A 199 -48.27 -31.19 -6.71
N SER A 200 -49.58 -31.36 -6.61
CA SER A 200 -50.25 -31.94 -5.44
C SER A 200 -49.97 -33.44 -5.20
N ALA A 201 -49.22 -34.09 -6.10
CA ALA A 201 -48.80 -35.48 -6.00
C ALA A 201 -47.41 -35.68 -5.36
N LEU A 202 -46.67 -34.62 -5.01
CA LEU A 202 -45.37 -34.74 -4.33
C LEU A 202 -45.58 -35.21 -2.88
N ASN A 203 -44.99 -36.34 -2.52
CA ASN A 203 -44.92 -36.78 -1.12
C ASN A 203 -43.63 -36.27 -0.46
N GLU A 204 -43.58 -36.36 0.88
CA GLU A 204 -42.50 -35.82 1.72
C GLU A 204 -41.11 -36.34 1.30
N GLU A 205 -41.04 -37.58 0.82
CA GLU A 205 -39.82 -38.28 0.37
C GLU A 205 -39.20 -37.64 -0.91
N GLU A 206 -40.03 -37.05 -1.80
CA GLU A 206 -39.54 -36.43 -3.04
C GLU A 206 -39.06 -34.98 -2.87
N VAL A 207 -39.52 -34.29 -1.81
CA VAL A 207 -38.97 -32.99 -1.41
C VAL A 207 -37.59 -33.17 -0.76
N GLU A 208 -37.40 -34.27 -0.02
CA GLU A 208 -36.16 -34.62 0.65
C GLU A 208 -35.04 -35.00 -0.34
N ASP A 209 -35.33 -35.74 -1.42
CA ASP A 209 -34.38 -36.03 -2.50
C ASP A 209 -33.88 -34.76 -3.22
N ALA A 210 -34.74 -33.75 -3.37
CA ALA A 210 -34.37 -32.46 -3.96
C ALA A 210 -33.46 -31.62 -3.04
N VAL A 211 -33.63 -31.73 -1.71
CA VAL A 211 -32.77 -31.06 -0.72
C VAL A 211 -31.42 -31.78 -0.58
N ALA A 212 -31.41 -33.11 -0.62
CA ALA A 212 -30.18 -33.92 -0.62
C ALA A 212 -29.30 -33.67 -1.87
N ALA A 213 -29.93 -33.36 -3.02
CA ALA A 213 -29.22 -33.04 -4.27
C ALA A 213 -28.65 -31.60 -4.33
N LEU A 214 -29.06 -30.70 -3.42
CA LEU A 214 -28.57 -29.31 -3.38
C LEU A 214 -27.23 -29.13 -2.65
N LEU A 215 -26.66 -30.20 -2.07
CA LEU A 215 -25.37 -30.17 -1.38
C LEU A 215 -24.44 -31.25 -1.93
N SER A 216 -23.31 -30.86 -2.52
CA SER A 216 -22.30 -31.80 -3.01
C SER A 216 -21.47 -32.36 -1.85
N SER A 217 -21.39 -33.69 -1.74
CA SER A 217 -20.48 -34.34 -0.80
C SER A 217 -19.05 -34.41 -1.35
N SER A 218 -18.05 -34.15 -0.52
CA SER A 218 -16.65 -34.49 -0.78
C SER A 218 -16.21 -35.66 0.12
N SER A 219 -15.10 -36.32 -0.22
CA SER A 219 -14.61 -37.55 0.43
C SER A 219 -14.36 -37.46 1.94
N ASN A 220 -14.28 -36.25 2.50
CA ASN A 220 -13.96 -36.00 3.92
C ASN A 220 -15.18 -35.63 4.78
N LEU A 221 -16.38 -35.53 4.20
CA LEU A 221 -17.56 -34.95 4.84
C LEU A 221 -18.80 -35.85 4.64
N ALA A 222 -19.29 -36.45 5.73
CA ALA A 222 -20.40 -37.39 5.74
C ALA A 222 -21.57 -36.86 6.58
N TRP A 223 -22.79 -37.03 6.08
CA TRP A 223 -24.01 -36.52 6.70
C TRP A 223 -25.03 -37.65 6.82
N ASN A 224 -25.82 -37.63 7.89
CA ASN A 224 -26.89 -38.60 8.12
C ASN A 224 -28.10 -37.88 8.73
N TYR A 225 -29.28 -38.08 8.14
CA TYR A 225 -30.55 -37.58 8.67
C TYR A 225 -31.27 -38.71 9.39
N ASP A 226 -31.60 -38.53 10.68
CA ASP A 226 -32.34 -39.51 11.49
C ASP A 226 -33.83 -39.13 11.54
N ASP A 227 -34.65 -39.89 10.80
CA ASP A 227 -36.08 -39.66 10.56
C ASP A 227 -36.93 -39.71 11.83
N GLY A 228 -36.60 -40.60 12.76
CA GLY A 228 -37.35 -40.80 14.00
C GLY A 228 -37.17 -39.67 15.01
N ASN A 229 -36.14 -38.84 14.84
CA ASN A 229 -35.75 -37.78 15.77
C ASN A 229 -35.69 -36.37 15.14
N ASP A 230 -35.98 -36.25 13.84
CA ASP A 230 -35.96 -34.98 13.09
C ASP A 230 -34.62 -34.22 13.22
N ALA A 231 -33.51 -34.95 13.01
CA ALA A 231 -32.17 -34.43 13.26
C ALA A 231 -31.18 -34.75 12.12
N LEU A 232 -30.60 -33.69 11.53
CA LEU A 232 -29.47 -33.80 10.60
C LEU A 232 -28.14 -33.81 11.36
N THR A 233 -27.36 -34.87 11.20
CA THR A 233 -26.03 -35.00 11.79
C THR A 233 -24.95 -34.90 10.72
N ILE A 234 -23.90 -34.13 11.03
CA ILE A 234 -22.81 -33.75 10.13
C ILE A 234 -21.51 -34.23 10.76
N SER A 235 -20.70 -34.99 10.02
CA SER A 235 -19.52 -35.66 10.55
C SER A 235 -18.37 -35.67 9.55
N LEU A 236 -17.15 -35.52 10.06
CA LEU A 236 -15.92 -35.61 9.27
C LEU A 236 -15.36 -37.02 9.39
N SER A 237 -14.93 -37.62 8.27
CA SER A 237 -14.37 -38.98 8.25
C SER A 237 -12.89 -39.04 8.68
N GLY A 238 -12.26 -37.91 8.98
CA GLY A 238 -10.88 -37.77 9.47
C GLY A 238 -10.52 -36.31 9.83
N PRO A 239 -9.31 -36.03 10.36
CA PRO A 239 -8.88 -34.67 10.68
C PRO A 239 -8.78 -33.79 9.43
N ILE A 240 -9.24 -32.54 9.51
CA ILE A 240 -9.13 -31.55 8.43
C ILE A 240 -7.72 -30.94 8.45
N THR A 241 -6.96 -31.13 7.39
CA THR A 241 -5.73 -30.39 7.09
C THR A 241 -6.01 -29.36 6.00
N GLY A 242 -5.64 -28.09 6.22
CA GLY A 242 -5.77 -27.01 5.22
C GLY A 242 -6.97 -26.08 5.40
N VAL A 243 -7.33 -25.67 6.62
CA VAL A 243 -8.28 -24.56 6.81
C VAL A 243 -7.56 -23.23 6.54
N GLN A 244 -7.65 -22.72 5.32
CA GLN A 244 -7.55 -21.28 5.06
C GLN A 244 -8.93 -20.66 5.19
N ILE A 245 -9.07 -19.66 6.07
CA ILE A 245 -10.24 -18.78 6.12
C ILE A 245 -10.18 -17.89 4.87
N GLY A 246 -10.95 -18.23 3.84
CA GLY A 246 -11.03 -17.48 2.60
C GLY A 246 -11.87 -16.21 2.74
N THR A 247 -11.30 -15.08 2.31
CA THR A 247 -12.03 -13.86 1.97
C THR A 247 -12.59 -13.98 0.55
N ASP A 248 -13.88 -13.73 0.43
CA ASP A 248 -14.75 -13.77 -0.74
C ASP A 248 -14.18 -13.12 -2.02
N THR A 249 -14.09 -13.89 -3.12
CA THR A 249 -14.03 -13.36 -4.49
C THR A 249 -14.90 -14.21 -5.41
N ASN A 250 -16.21 -14.00 -5.38
CA ASN A 250 -17.04 -14.30 -6.55
C ASN A 250 -18.14 -13.26 -6.75
N ARG A 251 -17.76 -12.10 -7.31
CA ARG A 251 -18.69 -11.22 -8.00
C ARG A 251 -18.15 -10.94 -9.39
N SER A 252 -18.64 -11.72 -10.36
CA SER A 252 -18.52 -11.43 -11.78
C SER A 252 -19.41 -10.23 -12.11
N ASP A 253 -18.83 -9.13 -12.58
CA ASP A 253 -19.52 -8.16 -13.43
C ASP A 253 -18.49 -7.56 -14.41
N VAL A 254 -18.48 -8.14 -15.61
CA VAL A 254 -18.28 -7.53 -16.94
C VAL A 254 -17.46 -6.24 -17.01
N TYR A 255 -16.21 -6.33 -17.49
CA TYR A 255 -15.57 -5.50 -18.54
C TYR A 255 -14.04 -5.68 -18.46
N ALA A 256 -13.45 -6.44 -19.37
CA ALA A 256 -12.05 -6.30 -19.80
C ALA A 256 -11.77 -7.28 -20.95
N ASP A 257 -12.17 -6.88 -22.16
CA ASP A 257 -11.49 -7.31 -23.39
C ASP A 257 -10.57 -6.16 -23.80
N THR A 258 -9.43 -6.51 -24.40
CA THR A 258 -8.35 -5.69 -24.97
C THR A 258 -7.27 -5.12 -24.03
N ALA A 259 -6.11 -5.79 -24.03
CA ALA A 259 -4.74 -5.27 -24.15
C ALA A 259 -3.79 -6.36 -23.62
N ASP A 260 -3.24 -7.18 -24.51
CA ASP A 260 -1.95 -6.97 -25.18
C ASP A 260 -0.76 -7.05 -24.22
N ALA A 261 0.12 -7.98 -24.56
CA ALA A 261 1.20 -8.47 -23.73
C ALA A 261 2.33 -7.43 -23.64
N ASN A 262 2.65 -7.02 -22.42
CA ASN A 262 4.05 -6.81 -22.05
C ASN A 262 4.29 -7.38 -20.65
N VAL A 263 5.15 -8.39 -20.66
CA VAL A 263 5.61 -9.22 -19.55
C VAL A 263 6.11 -8.33 -18.40
N VAL A 264 5.35 -8.27 -17.31
CA VAL A 264 5.85 -7.86 -16.00
C VAL A 264 5.79 -9.10 -15.12
N ASN A 265 6.94 -9.55 -14.62
CA ASN A 265 7.09 -10.73 -13.76
C ASN A 265 5.98 -10.78 -12.69
N ALA A 266 5.08 -11.75 -12.81
CA ALA A 266 4.00 -11.94 -11.84
C ALA A 266 4.55 -12.24 -10.43
N GLU A 267 5.70 -12.89 -10.34
CA GLU A 267 6.38 -13.18 -9.06
C GLU A 267 6.94 -11.93 -8.36
N ASP A 268 7.51 -10.97 -9.10
CA ASP A 268 7.98 -9.68 -8.53
C ASP A 268 6.79 -8.84 -8.03
N THR A 269 5.67 -8.88 -8.76
CA THR A 269 4.47 -8.11 -8.45
C THR A 269 3.80 -8.64 -7.18
N VAL A 270 3.68 -9.96 -7.03
CA VAL A 270 3.12 -10.60 -5.82
C VAL A 270 4.02 -10.39 -4.60
N THR A 271 5.34 -10.51 -4.75
CA THR A 271 6.30 -10.30 -3.66
C THR A 271 6.34 -8.84 -3.20
N LYS A 272 6.35 -7.88 -4.14
CA LYS A 272 6.30 -6.44 -3.84
C LYS A 272 4.97 -6.04 -3.19
N ARG A 273 3.85 -6.64 -3.61
CA ARG A 273 2.54 -6.43 -2.97
C ARG A 273 2.51 -6.95 -1.54
N ALA A 274 3.00 -8.17 -1.30
CA ALA A 274 3.03 -8.77 0.03
C ALA A 274 3.92 -7.98 1.00
N SER A 275 5.11 -7.55 0.54
CA SER A 275 6.00 -6.72 1.37
C SER A 275 5.38 -5.37 1.70
N ILE A 276 4.73 -4.70 0.75
CA ILE A 276 4.07 -3.42 0.96
C ILE A 276 2.92 -3.54 1.96
N LEU A 277 2.06 -4.56 1.83
CA LEU A 277 0.94 -4.78 2.74
C LEU A 277 1.39 -5.05 4.18
N GLU A 278 2.51 -5.73 4.38
CA GLU A 278 3.07 -6.00 5.70
C GLU A 278 3.73 -4.76 6.32
N HIS A 279 4.46 -3.96 5.52
CA HIS A 279 5.15 -2.75 5.99
C HIS A 279 4.20 -1.58 6.28
N GLN A 280 2.98 -1.58 5.74
CA GLN A 280 2.04 -0.46 5.86
C GLN A 280 1.21 -0.45 7.15
N ARG A 281 0.85 -1.61 7.73
CA ARG A 281 -0.05 -1.66 8.91
C ARG A 281 0.50 -0.90 10.13
N ARG A 282 -0.24 0.06 10.67
CA ARG A 282 0.16 0.86 11.85
C ARG A 282 1.47 1.61 11.66
N SER A 283 1.72 2.14 10.46
CA SER A 283 2.92 2.93 10.17
C SER A 283 3.13 4.02 11.23
N ALA A 284 2.10 4.77 11.62
CA ALA A 284 2.16 5.78 12.68
C ALA A 284 2.81 5.25 13.97
N SER A 285 2.42 4.07 14.46
CA SER A 285 3.03 3.45 15.66
C SER A 285 4.49 3.02 15.45
N ARG A 286 4.86 2.58 14.24
CA ARG A 286 6.22 2.18 13.88
C ARG A 286 7.15 3.38 13.68
N TYR A 287 6.62 4.50 13.18
CA TYR A 287 7.35 5.75 12.95
C TYR A 287 7.32 6.69 14.17
N GLN A 288 6.50 6.39 15.20
CA GLN A 288 6.46 7.15 16.46
C GLN A 288 7.84 7.29 17.12
N SER A 289 8.67 6.25 16.99
CA SER A 289 9.91 6.13 17.75
C SER A 289 11.19 6.62 17.04
N VAL A 290 11.10 6.95 15.76
CA VAL A 290 12.27 7.06 14.87
C VAL A 290 12.94 8.44 14.97
N GLY A 291 14.26 8.46 14.89
CA GLY A 291 15.11 9.62 15.21
C GLY A 291 15.71 9.48 16.61
N ARG A 292 16.85 10.13 16.84
CA ARG A 292 17.47 10.14 18.17
C ARG A 292 16.67 11.10 19.06
N VAL A 293 16.24 10.62 20.22
CA VAL A 293 15.64 11.50 21.22
C VAL A 293 16.69 12.53 21.64
N TYR A 294 16.38 13.81 21.41
CA TYR A 294 17.20 14.93 21.86
C TYR A 294 16.93 15.20 23.33
N ASP A 295 15.65 15.27 23.69
CA ASP A 295 15.19 15.44 25.05
C ASP A 295 13.84 14.73 25.22
N ASN A 296 13.73 13.86 26.21
CA ASN A 296 12.48 13.17 26.56
C ASN A 296 11.69 13.92 27.64
N LEU A 297 12.16 15.11 28.04
CA LEU A 297 11.50 15.98 29.02
C LEU A 297 11.28 15.33 30.40
N SER A 298 12.10 14.31 30.72
CA SER A 298 12.14 13.73 32.07
C SER A 298 12.74 14.66 33.12
N ASP A 299 13.59 15.61 32.69
CA ASP A 299 14.11 16.69 33.51
C ASP A 299 13.82 18.05 32.86
N LEU A 300 12.98 18.84 33.53
CA LEU A 300 12.58 20.17 33.05
C LEU A 300 13.50 21.28 33.55
N SER A 301 14.58 20.99 34.28
CA SER A 301 15.41 22.04 34.91
C SER A 301 16.10 22.98 33.91
N ASN A 302 16.35 22.50 32.69
CA ASN A 302 16.96 23.28 31.61
C ASN A 302 15.93 24.06 30.79
N TRP A 303 14.65 23.81 31.05
CA TRP A 303 13.54 24.44 30.36
C TRP A 303 12.87 25.49 31.24
N SER A 304 12.27 26.48 30.60
CA SER A 304 11.52 27.52 31.27
C SER A 304 10.25 27.84 30.50
N ASN A 305 9.24 28.36 31.21
CA ASN A 305 8.16 29.11 30.60
C ASN A 305 8.30 30.58 31.01
N PRO A 306 8.79 31.46 30.12
CA PRO A 306 9.02 32.87 30.45
C PRO A 306 7.72 33.64 30.72
N LYS A 307 6.57 33.08 30.34
CA LYS A 307 5.26 33.72 30.38
C LYS A 307 4.23 32.97 31.22
N GLY A 308 4.65 32.03 32.06
CA GLY A 308 3.73 31.21 32.84
C GLY A 308 4.41 30.14 33.68
N SER A 309 3.78 28.98 33.84
CA SER A 309 4.33 27.81 34.52
C SER A 309 4.74 26.71 33.54
N LEU A 310 5.74 25.94 33.97
CA LEU A 310 6.20 24.72 33.32
C LEU A 310 6.24 23.62 34.37
N THR A 311 5.46 22.56 34.19
CA THR A 311 5.37 21.45 35.14
C THR A 311 5.38 20.10 34.42
N ALA A 312 5.73 19.05 35.16
CA ALA A 312 5.63 17.69 34.69
C ALA A 312 4.18 17.18 34.73
N ASP A 313 3.71 16.56 33.65
CA ASP A 313 2.42 15.87 33.59
C ASP A 313 2.61 14.37 33.37
N THR A 314 2.24 13.61 34.40
CA THR A 314 2.31 12.13 34.43
C THR A 314 0.96 11.48 34.13
N SER A 315 -0.06 12.26 33.78
CA SER A 315 -1.40 11.78 33.45
C SER A 315 -1.65 11.67 31.94
N GLU A 316 -0.94 12.47 31.14
CA GLU A 316 -1.09 12.50 29.68
C GLU A 316 0.27 12.68 29.00
N PHE A 317 0.82 11.59 28.46
CA PHE A 317 2.10 11.54 27.74
C PHE A 317 2.13 10.36 26.76
N LEU A 318 3.00 10.43 25.76
CA LEU A 318 3.28 9.35 24.80
C LEU A 318 4.53 8.55 25.19
N ARG A 319 5.56 9.22 25.72
CA ARG A 319 6.79 8.55 26.19
C ARG A 319 6.97 8.73 27.69
N GLU A 320 7.19 7.61 28.36
CA GLU A 320 7.54 7.59 29.77
C GLU A 320 8.78 8.47 30.06
N PRO A 321 8.83 9.16 31.21
CA PRO A 321 7.86 9.08 32.32
C PRO A 321 6.76 10.16 32.31
N GLN A 322 6.84 11.17 31.45
CA GLN A 322 5.97 12.36 31.54
C GLN A 322 6.03 13.21 30.27
N SER A 323 5.04 14.09 30.11
CA SER A 323 5.11 15.25 29.22
C SER A 323 5.35 16.53 30.02
N ALA A 324 5.71 17.62 29.34
CA ALA A 324 5.80 18.96 29.90
C ALA A 324 4.48 19.71 29.68
N LEU A 325 3.79 20.05 30.77
CA LEU A 325 2.62 20.93 30.75
C LEU A 325 3.07 22.40 30.83
N VAL A 326 2.67 23.17 29.84
CA VAL A 326 3.03 24.59 29.65
C VAL A 326 1.75 25.42 29.76
N GLU A 327 1.59 26.12 30.89
CA GLU A 327 0.41 26.94 31.18
C GLU A 327 0.83 28.41 31.11
N PRO A 328 0.24 29.25 30.24
CA PRO A 328 0.53 30.66 30.22
C PRO A 328 -0.14 31.40 31.38
N ASN A 329 0.41 32.55 31.74
CA ASN A 329 -0.32 33.54 32.54
C ASN A 329 -1.50 34.09 31.75
N THR A 330 -2.50 34.62 32.45
CA THR A 330 -3.67 35.24 31.79
C THR A 330 -3.27 36.35 30.83
N GLY A 331 -3.74 36.25 29.58
CA GLY A 331 -3.45 37.17 28.48
C GLY A 331 -2.09 36.96 27.81
N GLU A 332 -1.44 35.83 28.05
CA GLU A 332 -0.17 35.46 27.41
C GLU A 332 -0.32 34.13 26.65
N SER A 333 0.60 33.90 25.71
CA SER A 333 0.71 32.65 24.97
C SER A 333 1.63 31.65 25.66
N ALA A 334 1.33 30.35 25.53
CA ALA A 334 2.20 29.29 26.06
C ALA A 334 3.55 29.30 25.34
N GLU A 335 4.65 29.31 26.10
CA GLU A 335 6.02 29.21 25.59
C GLU A 335 6.83 28.26 26.47
N MET A 336 7.46 27.27 25.84
CA MET A 336 8.47 26.41 26.46
C MET A 336 9.80 26.71 25.80
N ARG A 337 10.78 27.15 26.59
CA ARG A 337 12.05 27.68 26.11
C ARG A 337 13.25 26.99 26.74
N LEU A 338 14.15 26.55 25.89
CA LEU A 338 15.49 26.07 26.23
C LEU A 338 16.49 27.16 25.85
N ASP A 339 17.06 27.84 26.85
CA ASP A 339 18.19 28.75 26.65
C ASP A 339 19.49 27.94 26.74
N MET A 340 20.05 27.66 25.56
CA MET A 340 21.26 26.85 25.41
C MET A 340 22.49 27.60 25.95
N THR A 341 22.45 28.93 26.01
CA THR A 341 23.50 29.75 26.60
C THR A 341 23.71 29.44 28.07
N ASP A 342 22.62 29.26 28.80
CA ASP A 342 22.62 29.07 30.25
C ASP A 342 22.90 27.61 30.60
N THR A 343 22.54 26.70 29.70
CA THR A 343 22.68 25.25 29.87
C THR A 343 24.04 24.73 29.38
N LEU A 344 24.53 25.22 28.23
CA LEU A 344 25.70 24.68 27.52
C LEU A 344 26.88 25.68 27.43
N GLY A 345 26.66 26.97 27.70
CA GLY A 345 27.71 27.99 27.70
C GLY A 345 28.16 28.48 26.32
N SER A 346 27.56 27.98 25.23
CA SER A 346 27.83 28.41 23.85
C SER A 346 26.62 28.18 22.94
N GLY A 347 26.58 28.89 21.80
CA GLY A 347 25.68 28.55 20.72
C GLY A 347 25.93 27.15 20.18
N GLN A 348 24.89 26.55 19.59
CA GLN A 348 24.92 25.20 19.06
C GLN A 348 24.84 25.22 17.54
N ASP A 349 25.62 24.35 16.90
CA ASP A 349 25.63 24.17 15.45
C ASP A 349 24.52 23.19 15.02
N TRP A 350 23.52 23.72 14.33
CA TRP A 350 22.34 22.98 13.86
C TRP A 350 22.32 22.85 12.34
N THR A 351 23.45 23.07 11.67
CA THR A 351 23.58 23.03 10.21
C THR A 351 23.20 21.66 9.64
N ASN A 352 23.44 20.58 10.37
CA ASN A 352 23.17 19.20 9.94
C ASN A 352 22.07 18.50 10.75
N ILE A 353 21.35 19.25 11.58
CA ILE A 353 20.32 18.72 12.46
C ILE A 353 18.95 19.17 11.98
N ASN A 354 18.04 18.21 11.87
CA ASN A 354 16.62 18.49 11.84
C ASN A 354 16.04 18.16 13.22
N LEU A 355 15.12 19.00 13.71
CA LEU A 355 14.47 18.85 15.01
C LEU A 355 12.96 18.69 14.80
N SER A 356 12.30 17.92 15.64
CA SER A 356 10.84 18.00 15.87
C SER A 356 10.50 18.04 17.35
N ALA A 357 9.34 18.57 17.66
CA ALA A 357 8.70 18.48 18.96
C ALA A 357 7.31 17.85 18.83
N THR A 358 6.95 16.96 19.74
CA THR A 358 5.62 16.36 19.80
C THR A 358 4.75 17.16 20.78
N ILE A 359 3.65 17.73 20.28
CA ILE A 359 2.85 18.75 20.96
C ILE A 359 1.38 18.33 20.93
N LYS A 360 0.64 18.60 22.00
CA LYS A 360 -0.82 18.49 22.06
C LYS A 360 -1.42 19.72 22.72
N ILE A 361 -2.63 20.11 22.32
CA ILE A 361 -3.41 21.14 23.00
C ILE A 361 -4.65 20.51 23.66
N PRO A 362 -5.21 21.13 24.72
CA PRO A 362 -6.35 20.57 25.46
C PRO A 362 -7.62 20.44 24.64
N ASP A 363 -8.42 19.41 24.96
CA ASP A 363 -9.77 19.26 24.43
C ASP A 363 -10.61 20.52 24.71
N GLY A 364 -11.38 20.94 23.71
CA GLY A 364 -12.24 22.14 23.80
C GLY A 364 -11.51 23.47 23.57
N ALA A 365 -10.18 23.47 23.37
CA ALA A 365 -9.48 24.64 22.83
C ALA A 365 -9.91 24.91 21.37
N GLY A 366 -9.77 26.15 20.92
CA GLY A 366 -9.94 26.49 19.50
C GLY A 366 -8.72 26.06 18.68
N THR A 367 -8.87 26.03 17.35
CA THR A 367 -7.71 25.92 16.45
C THR A 367 -6.77 27.10 16.64
N THR A 368 -5.48 26.83 16.88
CA THR A 368 -4.42 27.83 17.02
C THR A 368 -3.23 27.49 16.11
N ARG A 369 -2.09 28.17 16.26
CA ARG A 369 -0.82 27.78 15.64
C ARG A 369 0.23 27.48 16.70
N ALA A 370 0.86 26.32 16.58
CA ALA A 370 2.09 26.00 17.27
C ALA A 370 3.28 26.42 16.41
N ALA A 371 4.32 26.97 17.02
CA ALA A 371 5.52 27.40 16.33
C ALA A 371 6.79 26.96 17.07
N ILE A 372 7.84 26.67 16.30
CA ILE A 372 9.19 26.46 16.81
C ILE A 372 10.08 27.59 16.34
N LEU A 373 10.77 28.25 17.26
CA LEU A 373 11.70 29.34 16.99
C LEU A 373 13.13 28.91 17.35
N LEU A 374 14.05 29.07 16.41
CA LEU A 374 15.48 28.95 16.64
C LEU A 374 16.11 30.34 16.65
N ARG A 375 16.55 30.81 17.81
CA ARG A 375 17.10 32.15 18.00
C ARG A 375 18.61 32.12 17.91
N ASP A 376 19.16 33.06 17.16
CA ASP A 376 20.61 33.25 17.07
C ASP A 376 21.20 33.58 18.44
N TYR A 377 22.37 33.02 18.73
CA TYR A 377 23.07 33.22 19.99
C TYR A 377 23.54 34.66 20.21
N ASN A 378 23.98 35.34 19.16
CA ASN A 378 24.50 36.70 19.24
C ASN A 378 23.38 37.74 19.28
N ASP A 379 22.25 37.46 18.63
CA ASP A 379 21.10 38.34 18.59
C ASP A 379 19.77 37.56 18.55
N ILE A 380 19.08 37.50 19.69
CA ILE A 380 17.82 36.76 19.83
C ILE A 380 16.66 37.31 18.98
N PHE A 381 16.80 38.51 18.41
CA PHE A 381 15.85 39.07 17.44
C PHE A 381 16.07 38.54 16.03
N ASN A 382 17.24 37.96 15.76
CA ASN A 382 17.46 37.13 14.58
C ASN A 382 17.02 35.70 14.89
N TYR A 383 16.05 35.19 14.14
CA TYR A 383 15.56 33.84 14.37
C TYR A 383 14.97 33.21 13.11
N PHE A 384 15.06 31.88 13.07
CA PHE A 384 14.25 31.05 12.21
C PHE A 384 12.94 30.75 12.92
N TRP A 385 11.82 30.73 12.19
CA TRP A 385 10.57 30.23 12.73
C TRP A 385 9.94 29.18 11.82
N CYS A 386 9.14 28.32 12.42
CA CYS A 386 8.23 27.39 11.77
C CYS A 386 6.89 27.50 12.46
N GLN A 387 5.77 27.47 11.75
CA GLN A 387 4.46 27.39 12.39
C GLN A 387 3.52 26.43 11.67
N GLN A 388 2.63 25.81 12.45
CA GLN A 388 1.62 24.89 11.96
C GLN A 388 0.31 25.10 12.70
N LYS A 389 -0.81 25.01 11.99
CA LYS A 389 -2.12 24.96 12.64
C LYS A 389 -2.23 23.69 13.48
N ILE A 390 -2.72 23.83 14.69
CA ILE A 390 -3.01 22.72 15.59
C ILE A 390 -4.40 22.92 16.17
N SER A 391 -5.14 21.82 16.29
CA SER A 391 -6.47 21.79 16.88
C SER A 391 -6.61 20.55 17.76
N PRO A 392 -7.52 20.54 18.75
CA PRO A 392 -7.58 19.44 19.71
C PRO A 392 -7.89 18.09 19.06
N GLU A 393 -8.69 18.07 18.00
CA GLU A 393 -9.06 16.86 17.25
C GLU A 393 -7.87 16.17 16.55
N MET A 394 -6.72 16.85 16.42
CA MET A 394 -5.50 16.26 15.87
C MET A 394 -4.75 15.38 16.89
N GLY A 395 -5.13 15.42 18.17
CA GLY A 395 -4.44 14.69 19.23
C GLY A 395 -2.98 15.14 19.39
N TRP A 396 -2.07 14.16 19.51
CA TRP A 396 -0.63 14.44 19.54
C TRP A 396 -0.07 14.69 18.15
N LEU A 397 0.41 15.91 17.92
CA LEU A 397 0.98 16.35 16.66
C LEU A 397 2.50 16.50 16.78
N ARG A 398 3.25 15.88 15.87
CA ARG A 398 4.69 16.16 15.73
C ARG A 398 4.91 17.37 14.83
N LEU A 399 5.36 18.48 15.43
CA LEU A 399 5.79 19.67 14.73
C LEU A 399 7.27 19.59 14.38
N ASN A 400 7.57 19.68 13.08
CA ASN A 400 8.95 19.69 12.57
C ASN A 400 9.50 21.12 12.49
N VAL A 401 10.81 21.26 12.59
CA VAL A 401 11.48 22.56 12.47
C VAL A 401 11.63 23.01 11.02
N GLY A 402 10.64 23.82 10.63
CA GLY A 402 10.45 24.70 9.45
C GLY A 402 11.41 25.91 9.26
N ILE A 403 11.71 26.25 8.00
CA ILE A 403 12.08 27.49 7.22
C ILE A 403 10.94 28.35 6.83
N ASP A 404 9.92 28.48 7.66
CA ASP A 404 8.75 29.23 7.24
C ASP A 404 9.11 30.69 7.00
N ASN A 405 9.77 31.30 7.97
CA ASN A 405 10.25 32.67 7.88
C ASN A 405 11.57 32.85 8.63
N ILE A 406 12.28 33.89 8.20
CA ILE A 406 13.54 34.34 8.76
C ILE A 406 13.33 35.77 9.23
N SER A 407 13.64 36.05 10.49
CA SER A 407 13.74 37.41 10.99
C SER A 407 15.20 37.82 11.03
N GLY A 408 15.55 38.94 10.37
CA GLY A 408 16.92 39.45 10.33
C GLY A 408 17.90 38.54 9.58
N SER A 409 19.03 38.20 10.20
CA SER A 409 20.08 37.36 9.58
C SER A 409 20.65 36.34 10.57
N PRO A 410 19.85 35.35 11.01
CA PRO A 410 20.26 34.35 11.99
C PRO A 410 21.26 33.35 11.40
N SER A 411 22.18 32.87 12.25
CA SER A 411 23.17 31.85 11.88
C SER A 411 22.73 30.48 12.39
N ILE A 412 22.51 29.53 11.48
CA ILE A 412 22.05 28.17 11.83
C ILE A 412 23.13 27.35 12.56
N ASP A 413 24.39 27.74 12.43
CA ASP A 413 25.54 27.14 13.12
C ASP A 413 25.78 27.70 14.53
N ASN A 414 24.94 28.63 14.99
CA ASN A 414 25.13 29.34 16.25
C ASN A 414 23.79 29.69 16.92
N ILE A 415 22.96 28.68 17.15
CA ILE A 415 21.66 28.83 17.82
C ILE A 415 21.85 28.93 19.34
N GLY A 416 21.31 29.97 19.96
CA GLY A 416 21.41 30.21 21.41
C GLY A 416 20.16 29.85 22.21
N ALA A 417 18.99 29.79 21.56
CA ALA A 417 17.76 29.36 22.22
C ALA A 417 16.79 28.68 21.25
N LEU A 418 16.03 27.74 21.81
CA LEU A 418 14.91 27.06 21.17
C LEU A 418 13.64 27.41 21.95
N SER A 419 12.61 27.93 21.27
CA SER A 419 11.28 28.09 21.85
C SER A 419 10.26 27.24 21.09
N ILE A 420 9.38 26.56 21.81
CA ILE A 420 8.13 26.00 21.33
C ILE A 420 7.03 26.91 21.85
N ILE A 421 6.17 27.45 20.99
CA ILE A 421 5.15 28.44 21.38
C ILE A 421 3.80 28.15 20.75
N LEU A 422 2.73 28.58 21.40
CA LEU A 422 1.45 28.84 20.74
C LEU A 422 1.36 30.32 20.32
N THR A 423 0.60 30.61 19.26
CA THR A 423 0.40 32.00 18.80
C THR A 423 -0.75 32.72 19.47
N ASP A 424 -1.73 31.96 19.98
CA ASP A 424 -2.88 32.54 20.69
C ASP A 424 -2.65 32.49 22.20
N ASP A 425 -3.25 33.45 22.89
CA ASP A 425 -3.16 33.60 24.34
C ASP A 425 -4.13 32.65 25.06
N ASP A 426 -3.88 32.39 26.34
CA ASP A 426 -4.77 31.66 27.25
C ASP A 426 -5.07 30.19 26.84
N ILE A 427 -4.19 29.57 26.04
CA ILE A 427 -4.24 28.15 25.68
C ILE A 427 -3.02 27.43 26.25
N ASP A 428 -3.24 26.39 27.05
CA ASP A 428 -2.17 25.51 27.53
C ASP A 428 -1.65 24.61 26.40
N MET A 429 -0.43 24.11 26.52
CA MET A 429 0.05 23.01 25.66
C MET A 429 0.79 21.95 26.45
N ARG A 430 0.81 20.74 25.92
CA ARG A 430 1.71 19.68 26.34
C ARG A 430 2.79 19.48 25.29
N VAL A 431 4.03 19.32 25.72
CA VAL A 431 5.15 18.90 24.86
C VAL A 431 5.67 17.57 25.43
N ASP A 432 5.71 16.53 24.61
CA ASP A 432 6.08 15.18 25.08
C ASP A 432 7.58 14.91 24.96
N HIS A 433 8.15 15.12 23.78
CA HIS A 433 9.57 14.91 23.53
C HIS A 433 10.06 15.69 22.31
N LEU A 434 11.37 15.84 22.26
CA LEU A 434 12.10 16.38 21.13
C LEU A 434 12.96 15.30 20.49
N GLN A 435 13.01 15.30 19.17
CA GLN A 435 13.81 14.36 18.39
C GLN A 435 14.65 15.08 17.36
N ILE A 436 15.83 14.52 17.12
CA ILE A 436 16.75 14.95 16.09
C ILE A 436 17.10 13.84 15.11
N TRP A 437 17.39 14.20 13.88
CA TRP A 437 17.96 13.32 12.87
C TRP A 437 18.90 14.10 11.94
N GLU A 438 19.77 13.34 11.28
CA GLU A 438 20.70 13.88 10.29
C GLU A 438 19.94 14.37 9.05
N ARG A 439 20.45 15.45 8.44
CA ARG A 439 19.94 15.94 7.15
C ARG A 439 20.42 15.05 6.01
N PRO A 440 19.64 14.95 4.90
CA PRO A 440 20.15 14.36 3.68
C PRO A 440 21.40 15.13 3.21
N ALA A 441 22.28 14.42 2.50
CA ALA A 441 23.55 14.96 2.04
C ALA A 441 23.37 16.13 1.05
N THR A 442 22.24 16.15 0.35
CA THR A 442 21.87 17.15 -0.65
C THR A 442 20.48 17.71 -0.31
N PRO A 443 20.24 19.02 -0.47
CA PRO A 443 18.91 19.61 -0.43
C PRO A 443 17.97 18.98 -1.47
N GLN A 444 16.65 19.04 -1.25
CA GLN A 444 15.69 18.29 -2.08
C GLN A 444 14.41 19.07 -2.40
N VAL A 445 13.78 18.73 -3.53
CA VAL A 445 12.46 19.20 -3.95
C VAL A 445 11.59 18.01 -4.31
N ILE A 446 10.38 17.96 -3.76
CA ILE A 446 9.31 17.05 -4.21
C ILE A 446 8.23 17.89 -4.89
N LEU A 447 7.88 17.51 -6.12
CA LEU A 447 6.81 18.13 -6.89
C LEU A 447 5.60 17.19 -6.85
N THR A 448 4.51 17.65 -6.24
CA THR A 448 3.24 16.94 -6.18
C THR A 448 2.18 17.63 -7.03
N PHE A 449 1.25 16.83 -7.54
CA PHE A 449 0.09 17.28 -8.29
C PHE A 449 -1.12 16.49 -7.80
N ASP A 450 -2.24 17.18 -7.60
CA ASP A 450 -3.44 16.55 -7.04
C ASP A 450 -4.52 16.29 -8.09
N ASP A 451 -5.51 15.54 -7.66
CA ASP A 451 -6.76 15.22 -8.33
C ASP A 451 -6.64 14.38 -9.60
N GLY A 452 -5.44 13.97 -10.01
CA GLY A 452 -5.20 13.28 -11.28
C GLY A 452 -5.67 14.10 -12.47
N ASP A 453 -5.56 15.43 -12.41
CA ASP A 453 -6.01 16.34 -13.47
C ASP A 453 -5.25 16.07 -14.77
N ILE A 454 -5.97 16.05 -15.89
CA ILE A 454 -5.40 15.77 -17.22
C ILE A 454 -4.28 16.75 -17.61
N GLY A 455 -4.33 17.99 -17.12
CA GLY A 455 -3.28 19.00 -17.32
C GLY A 455 -1.94 18.61 -16.70
N ASN A 456 -1.93 17.76 -15.67
CA ASN A 456 -0.68 17.22 -15.14
C ASN A 456 0.08 16.43 -16.22
N TYR A 457 -0.66 15.67 -17.04
CA TYR A 457 -0.11 14.90 -18.15
C TYR A 457 0.13 15.74 -19.41
N THR A 458 -0.83 16.59 -19.81
CA THR A 458 -0.72 17.31 -21.09
C THR A 458 0.17 18.55 -21.03
N ASP A 459 0.23 19.21 -19.88
CA ASP A 459 0.86 20.53 -19.76
C ASP A 459 2.13 20.48 -18.92
N PHE A 460 2.11 19.81 -17.76
CA PHE A 460 3.23 19.83 -16.80
C PHE A 460 4.27 18.74 -17.04
N TYR A 461 3.87 17.49 -17.24
CA TYR A 461 4.79 16.39 -17.54
C TYR A 461 5.76 16.70 -18.70
N PRO A 462 5.34 17.27 -19.85
CA PRO A 462 6.26 17.62 -20.93
C PRO A 462 7.28 18.70 -20.55
N GLU A 463 6.98 19.56 -19.58
CA GLU A 463 7.92 20.57 -19.09
C GLU A 463 8.95 19.97 -18.12
N MET A 464 8.57 18.96 -17.35
CA MET A 464 9.49 18.20 -16.48
C MET A 464 10.39 17.23 -17.27
N ASP A 465 9.83 16.56 -18.28
CA ASP A 465 10.51 15.54 -19.07
C ASP A 465 11.73 16.10 -19.84
N LYS A 466 11.70 17.40 -20.18
CA LYS A 466 12.84 18.13 -20.79
C LYS A 466 14.13 18.04 -19.96
N TYR A 467 13.98 17.89 -18.65
CA TYR A 467 15.07 17.89 -17.68
C TYR A 467 15.24 16.53 -16.98
N GLY A 468 14.41 15.54 -17.34
CA GLY A 468 14.39 14.23 -16.67
C GLY A 468 13.84 14.29 -15.24
N PHE A 469 13.09 15.34 -14.89
CA PHE A 469 12.48 15.44 -13.57
C PHE A 469 11.26 14.51 -13.45
N ARG A 470 11.07 14.01 -12.22
CA ARG A 470 9.98 13.12 -11.83
C ARG A 470 9.11 13.80 -10.78
N GLY A 471 7.86 13.37 -10.69
CA GLY A 471 6.88 13.93 -9.77
C GLY A 471 5.98 12.88 -9.15
N CYS A 472 5.09 13.33 -8.28
CA CYS A 472 4.09 12.50 -7.62
C CYS A 472 2.70 13.03 -7.96
N ILE A 473 1.81 12.20 -8.51
CA ILE A 473 0.43 12.59 -8.82
C ILE A 473 -0.49 11.81 -7.91
N SER A 474 -1.32 12.47 -7.11
CA SER A 474 -2.41 11.80 -6.41
C SER A 474 -3.66 11.76 -7.28
N HIS A 475 -4.36 10.63 -7.22
CA HIS A 475 -5.56 10.39 -8.00
C HIS A 475 -6.76 10.23 -7.09
N ILE A 476 -7.84 10.95 -7.42
CA ILE A 476 -9.17 10.58 -6.95
C ILE A 476 -9.54 9.30 -7.69
N VAL A 477 -9.34 8.16 -7.02
CA VAL A 477 -9.29 6.86 -7.70
C VAL A 477 -10.61 6.53 -8.41
N GLY A 478 -11.74 6.95 -7.84
CA GLY A 478 -13.06 6.76 -8.42
C GLY A 478 -13.36 7.61 -9.66
N GLU A 479 -12.50 8.57 -10.02
CA GLU A 479 -12.66 9.48 -11.16
C GLU A 479 -11.62 9.21 -12.29
N ILE A 480 -10.78 8.17 -12.17
CA ILE A 480 -9.78 7.85 -13.19
C ILE A 480 -10.47 7.53 -14.53
N GLY A 481 -10.03 8.23 -15.59
CA GLY A 481 -10.61 8.13 -16.93
C GLY A 481 -11.85 8.99 -17.17
N ASP A 482 -12.36 9.70 -16.17
CA ASP A 482 -13.43 10.67 -16.36
C ASP A 482 -12.95 11.92 -17.12
N SER A 483 -13.90 12.70 -17.63
CA SER A 483 -13.60 13.94 -18.36
C SER A 483 -12.79 14.91 -17.48
N GLY A 484 -11.58 15.24 -17.92
CA GLY A 484 -10.67 16.13 -17.19
C GLY A 484 -9.72 15.40 -16.24
N ARG A 485 -9.82 14.07 -16.14
CA ARG A 485 -8.93 13.22 -15.36
C ARG A 485 -8.03 12.40 -16.27
N MET A 486 -6.88 12.03 -15.74
CA MET A 486 -5.99 11.09 -16.40
C MET A 486 -6.63 9.71 -16.49
N ASP A 487 -6.37 9.01 -17.59
CA ASP A 487 -6.73 7.60 -17.74
C ASP A 487 -5.60 6.65 -17.32
N LEU A 488 -5.92 5.36 -17.26
CA LEU A 488 -4.95 4.33 -16.86
C LEU A 488 -3.73 4.26 -17.78
N SER A 489 -3.88 4.54 -19.08
CA SER A 489 -2.77 4.48 -20.03
C SER A 489 -1.76 5.60 -19.79
N GLN A 490 -2.24 6.80 -19.46
CA GLN A 490 -1.41 7.95 -19.10
C GLN A 490 -0.69 7.73 -17.77
N MET A 491 -1.40 7.17 -16.77
CA MET A 491 -0.78 6.78 -15.50
C MET A 491 0.34 5.76 -15.69
N ARG A 492 0.13 4.77 -16.58
CA ARG A 492 1.16 3.76 -16.92
C ARG A 492 2.38 4.36 -17.59
N GLU A 493 2.19 5.32 -18.50
CA GLU A 493 3.30 6.03 -19.12
C GLU A 493 4.16 6.75 -18.07
N LEU A 494 3.53 7.51 -17.17
CA LEU A 494 4.26 8.22 -16.12
C LEU A 494 4.93 7.25 -15.13
N GLN A 495 4.26 6.16 -14.75
CA GLN A 495 4.86 5.11 -13.93
C GLN A 495 6.11 4.51 -14.59
N SER A 496 6.10 4.30 -15.91
CA SER A 496 7.27 3.78 -16.64
C SER A 496 8.47 4.72 -16.64
N LYS A 497 8.26 5.97 -16.21
CA LYS A 497 9.26 7.02 -16.01
C LYS A 497 9.51 7.29 -14.51
N ASP A 498 9.15 6.35 -13.66
CA ASP A 498 9.33 6.37 -12.20
C ASP A 498 8.60 7.54 -11.50
N TRP A 499 7.45 7.99 -12.04
CA TRP A 499 6.56 8.87 -11.30
C TRP A 499 5.71 8.08 -10.30
N ASP A 500 5.46 8.67 -9.13
CA ASP A 500 4.60 8.06 -8.11
C ASP A 500 3.12 8.36 -8.39
N MET A 501 2.30 7.32 -8.56
CA MET A 501 0.83 7.44 -8.64
C MET A 501 0.21 7.19 -7.25
N CYS A 502 -0.06 8.26 -6.52
CA CYS A 502 -0.52 8.29 -5.14
C CYS A 502 -2.06 8.22 -5.03
N SER A 503 -2.58 7.95 -3.83
CA SER A 503 -4.02 8.00 -3.55
C SER A 503 -4.47 9.40 -3.10
N GLU A 504 -5.63 9.87 -3.57
CA GLU A 504 -6.39 11.01 -2.99
C GLU A 504 -7.74 10.56 -2.43
N GLY A 505 -7.79 9.32 -1.95
CA GLY A 505 -9.04 8.65 -1.58
C GLY A 505 -9.83 8.17 -2.80
N TRP A 506 -11.03 7.65 -2.53
CA TRP A 506 -11.89 7.10 -3.58
C TRP A 506 -12.72 8.18 -4.26
N GLY A 507 -13.37 9.06 -3.49
CA GLY A 507 -14.34 10.03 -4.01
C GLY A 507 -14.08 11.48 -3.62
N HIS A 508 -12.83 11.81 -3.23
CA HIS A 508 -12.45 13.16 -2.77
C HIS A 508 -13.33 13.64 -1.58
N ASN A 509 -13.71 12.70 -0.71
CA ASN A 509 -14.53 12.98 0.47
C ASN A 509 -13.70 13.73 1.53
N ASP A 510 -14.35 14.63 2.28
CA ASP A 510 -13.75 15.17 3.50
C ASP A 510 -13.66 14.05 4.56
N LEU A 511 -12.46 13.48 4.70
CA LEU A 511 -12.23 12.26 5.48
C LEU A 511 -12.60 12.43 6.95
N THR A 512 -12.54 13.65 7.51
CA THR A 512 -12.92 13.93 8.91
C THR A 512 -14.43 13.93 9.14
N THR A 513 -15.23 13.82 8.08
CA THR A 513 -16.71 13.81 8.16
C THR A 513 -17.32 12.43 7.99
N LEU A 514 -16.50 11.44 7.60
CA LEU A 514 -16.93 10.07 7.36
C LEU A 514 -17.11 9.30 8.67
N SER A 515 -17.98 8.29 8.66
CA SER A 515 -17.99 7.30 9.72
C SER A 515 -16.70 6.46 9.68
N ASP A 516 -16.28 5.83 10.80
CA ASP A 516 -15.08 4.98 10.81
C ASP A 516 -15.13 3.88 9.72
N SER A 517 -16.30 3.28 9.48
CA SER A 517 -16.45 2.28 8.42
C SER A 517 -16.28 2.87 7.02
N ASP A 518 -16.88 4.03 6.75
CA ASP A 518 -16.80 4.68 5.43
C ASP A 518 -15.38 5.22 5.17
N LEU A 519 -14.73 5.77 6.20
CA LEU A 519 -13.35 6.23 6.16
C LEU A 519 -12.38 5.08 5.83
N ARG A 520 -12.51 3.94 6.54
CA ARG A 520 -11.72 2.74 6.27
C ARG A 520 -11.99 2.20 4.88
N GLU A 521 -13.24 2.22 4.41
CA GLU A 521 -13.58 1.77 3.07
C GLU A 521 -12.98 2.68 1.99
N ASP A 522 -13.11 4.00 2.10
CA ASP A 522 -12.59 4.98 1.12
C ASP A 522 -11.06 4.83 0.95
N ILE A 523 -10.33 4.84 2.07
CA ILE A 523 -8.86 4.69 2.08
C ILE A 523 -8.44 3.31 1.60
N ARG A 524 -9.07 2.23 2.07
CA ARG A 524 -8.71 0.87 1.65
C ARG A 524 -8.95 0.66 0.16
N LYS A 525 -10.12 1.08 -0.32
CA LYS A 525 -10.56 0.83 -1.70
C LYS A 525 -9.70 1.58 -2.71
N SER A 526 -9.35 2.83 -2.42
CA SER A 526 -8.43 3.62 -3.25
C SER A 526 -7.04 2.98 -3.31
N ARG A 527 -6.47 2.58 -2.16
CA ARG A 527 -5.19 1.85 -2.12
C ARG A 527 -5.24 0.52 -2.87
N ASP A 528 -6.26 -0.31 -2.61
CA ASP A 528 -6.38 -1.65 -3.21
C ASP A 528 -6.48 -1.56 -4.73
N TRP A 529 -7.17 -0.54 -5.26
CA TRP A 529 -7.22 -0.29 -6.69
C TRP A 529 -5.84 0.05 -7.25
N LEU A 530 -5.07 0.93 -6.61
CA LEU A 530 -3.70 1.26 -7.04
C LEU A 530 -2.80 0.01 -7.03
N LEU A 531 -2.88 -0.80 -5.99
CA LEU A 531 -2.13 -2.06 -5.88
C LEU A 531 -2.53 -3.07 -6.96
N ASN A 532 -3.84 -3.29 -7.17
CA ASN A 532 -4.34 -4.22 -8.20
C ASN A 532 -3.98 -3.74 -9.61
N ASN A 533 -3.81 -2.43 -9.79
CA ASN A 533 -3.29 -1.83 -11.01
C ASN A 533 -1.78 -1.59 -10.92
N GLY A 534 -1.01 -2.33 -10.13
CA GLY A 534 0.46 -2.32 -10.21
C GLY A 534 1.16 -1.00 -9.81
N PHE A 535 0.44 0.00 -9.29
CA PHE A 535 0.98 1.27 -8.82
C PHE A 535 1.50 1.16 -7.38
N HIS A 536 2.35 0.15 -7.16
CA HIS A 536 2.80 -0.27 -5.84
C HIS A 536 3.52 0.82 -5.06
N ASP A 537 4.40 1.56 -5.72
CA ASP A 537 5.25 2.56 -5.08
C ASP A 537 4.42 3.76 -4.59
N GLY A 538 3.56 4.30 -5.46
CA GLY A 538 2.66 5.39 -5.14
C GLY A 538 1.52 5.01 -4.18
N ALA A 539 1.06 3.75 -4.18
CA ALA A 539 0.06 3.25 -3.23
C ALA A 539 0.51 3.34 -1.76
N ARG A 540 1.79 3.60 -1.49
CA ARG A 540 2.32 3.88 -0.16
C ARG A 540 1.97 5.28 0.35
N PHE A 541 1.38 6.14 -0.47
CA PHE A 541 1.16 7.55 -0.14
C PHE A 541 -0.30 7.96 -0.31
N ILE A 542 -0.81 8.73 0.66
CA ILE A 542 -2.14 9.34 0.59
C ILE A 542 -2.08 10.86 0.69
N HIS A 543 -2.76 11.51 -0.22
CA HIS A 543 -2.94 12.94 -0.29
C HIS A 543 -4.34 13.23 0.28
N TYR A 544 -4.43 13.98 1.38
CA TYR A 544 -5.69 14.18 2.07
C TYR A 544 -6.57 15.17 1.30
N PRO A 545 -7.79 14.78 0.89
CA PRO A 545 -8.74 15.69 0.26
C PRO A 545 -8.94 16.93 1.12
N TYR A 546 -8.88 18.11 0.48
CA TYR A 546 -8.96 19.42 1.14
C TYR A 546 -7.88 19.68 2.21
N GLY A 547 -6.92 18.77 2.40
CA GLY A 547 -5.92 18.78 3.46
C GLY A 547 -6.47 18.49 4.86
N ASN A 548 -7.72 18.06 4.99
CA ASN A 548 -8.34 17.85 6.29
C ASN A 548 -7.92 16.50 6.89
N TYR A 549 -7.63 16.48 8.19
CA TYR A 549 -7.33 15.29 8.95
C TYR A 549 -7.63 15.53 10.43
N ASP A 550 -7.91 14.45 11.15
CA ASP A 550 -7.99 14.36 12.61
C ASP A 550 -7.27 13.08 13.07
N GLU A 551 -7.23 12.84 14.39
CA GLU A 551 -6.58 11.65 14.96
C GLU A 551 -7.13 10.34 14.36
N THR A 552 -8.42 10.27 14.04
CA THR A 552 -9.05 9.07 13.46
C THR A 552 -8.61 8.87 12.02
N VAL A 553 -8.59 9.93 11.21
CA VAL A 553 -8.10 9.89 9.82
C VAL A 553 -6.64 9.47 9.77
N ILE A 554 -5.81 9.98 10.67
CA ILE A 554 -4.40 9.59 10.78
C ILE A 554 -4.26 8.12 11.14
N ASP A 555 -4.98 7.66 12.17
CA ASP A 555 -4.93 6.26 12.62
C ASP A 555 -5.32 5.31 11.49
N VAL A 556 -6.45 5.58 10.83
CA VAL A 556 -6.91 4.78 9.70
C VAL A 556 -5.92 4.83 8.55
N ALA A 557 -5.49 6.02 8.10
CA ALA A 557 -4.53 6.14 7.00
C ALA A 557 -3.24 5.35 7.29
N SER A 558 -2.83 5.28 8.56
CA SER A 558 -1.68 4.51 9.01
C SER A 558 -1.81 3.00 8.91
N ASP A 559 -3.01 2.46 8.76
CA ASP A 559 -3.20 1.03 8.47
C ASP A 559 -2.95 0.69 7.00
N TYR A 560 -3.04 1.68 6.10
CA TYR A 560 -3.10 1.47 4.65
C TYR A 560 -1.92 2.07 3.89
N HIS A 561 -1.31 3.12 4.42
CA HIS A 561 -0.27 3.90 3.75
C HIS A 561 0.94 4.09 4.66
N MET A 562 2.08 4.46 4.06
CA MET A 562 3.32 4.74 4.77
C MET A 562 3.48 6.22 5.08
N LEU A 563 3.09 7.10 4.15
CA LEU A 563 3.05 8.55 4.36
C LEU A 563 1.73 9.13 3.85
N GLY A 564 1.47 10.36 4.26
CA GLY A 564 0.43 11.18 3.68
C GLY A 564 0.71 12.67 3.82
N ARG A 565 -0.06 13.44 3.06
CA ARG A 565 0.23 14.84 2.79
C ARG A 565 -1.07 15.66 2.87
N THR A 566 -1.04 16.70 3.69
CA THR A 566 -2.08 17.72 3.88
C THR A 566 -1.71 19.01 3.12
N VAL A 567 -2.70 19.87 2.87
CA VAL A 567 -2.48 21.22 2.34
C VAL A 567 -2.48 22.27 3.46
N GLY A 568 -1.63 23.28 3.36
CA GLY A 568 -1.62 24.36 4.34
C GLY A 568 -0.70 25.53 3.95
N SER A 569 -1.06 26.74 4.35
CA SER A 569 -0.24 27.93 4.17
C SER A 569 0.88 28.03 5.24
N GLY A 570 2.12 27.92 4.75
CA GLY A 570 3.40 28.06 5.45
C GLY A 570 4.52 27.59 4.51
N ASN A 571 5.74 28.11 4.61
CA ASN A 571 6.88 27.71 3.75
C ASN A 571 7.70 26.63 4.45
N LEU A 572 7.35 25.38 4.25
CA LEU A 572 7.65 24.40 5.26
C LEU A 572 9.03 23.87 5.00
N LYS A 573 9.98 24.15 5.91
CA LYS A 573 11.18 23.32 5.90
C LYS A 573 10.74 21.90 6.18
N THR A 574 11.30 21.03 5.37
CA THR A 574 11.55 19.63 5.68
C THR A 574 10.27 18.87 5.99
N ILE A 575 9.90 18.04 5.03
CA ILE A 575 9.54 16.67 5.34
C ILE A 575 10.74 16.10 6.12
N PRO A 576 10.57 15.59 7.36
CA PRO A 576 11.46 14.59 7.85
C PRO A 576 10.86 13.22 7.64
N PRO A 577 11.71 12.23 7.46
CA PRO A 577 11.30 10.92 6.96
C PRO A 577 10.34 10.16 7.83
N ASN A 578 10.36 10.50 9.12
CA ASN A 578 9.90 9.60 10.15
C ASN A 578 9.24 10.42 11.25
N THR A 579 8.17 11.12 10.90
CA THR A 579 7.27 11.72 11.88
C THR A 579 6.45 10.62 12.58
N ILE A 580 6.06 10.84 13.85
CA ILE A 580 4.94 10.12 14.51
C ILE A 580 3.71 10.09 13.62
N ASN A 581 3.61 11.10 12.77
CA ASN A 581 2.50 11.33 11.90
C ASN A 581 3.03 11.46 10.46
N PRO A 582 3.40 10.34 9.81
CA PRO A 582 3.90 10.37 8.42
C PRO A 582 2.84 10.91 7.45
N PHE A 583 1.64 11.20 7.96
CA PHE A 583 0.48 11.69 7.25
C PHE A 583 0.30 13.21 7.18
N VAL A 584 1.14 14.00 7.84
CA VAL A 584 0.97 15.45 7.91
C VAL A 584 2.11 16.16 7.16
N HIS A 585 2.60 15.58 6.06
CA HIS A 585 3.49 16.30 5.18
C HIS A 585 2.75 17.44 4.52
N ARG A 586 3.44 18.56 4.29
CA ARG A 586 2.77 19.79 3.91
C ARG A 586 3.48 20.37 2.69
N SER A 587 2.69 20.95 1.80
CA SER A 587 3.16 21.50 0.53
C SER A 587 2.80 22.97 0.38
N THR A 588 3.68 23.75 -0.25
CA THR A 588 3.32 25.08 -0.74
C THR A 588 2.50 24.93 -2.02
N SER A 589 1.23 25.33 -1.96
CA SER A 589 0.31 25.19 -3.09
C SER A 589 0.38 26.38 -4.05
N ASP A 590 0.57 26.11 -5.34
CA ASP A 590 0.51 27.08 -6.44
C ASP A 590 1.24 28.42 -6.18
N PRO A 591 2.52 28.40 -5.76
CA PRO A 591 3.27 29.62 -5.51
C PRO A 591 3.47 30.41 -6.80
N ALA A 592 3.60 31.73 -6.69
CA ALA A 592 4.14 32.51 -7.80
C ALA A 592 5.58 32.07 -8.12
N VAL A 593 6.04 32.21 -9.37
CA VAL A 593 7.40 31.82 -9.79
C VAL A 593 8.48 32.38 -8.85
N SER A 594 8.41 33.67 -8.51
CA SER A 594 9.39 34.29 -7.60
C SER A 594 9.36 33.74 -6.17
N GLU A 595 8.19 33.28 -5.72
CA GLU A 595 8.05 32.63 -4.41
C GLU A 595 8.64 31.21 -4.45
N PHE A 596 8.37 30.46 -5.52
CA PHE A 596 9.00 29.16 -5.79
C PHE A 596 10.54 29.27 -5.75
N GLU A 597 11.11 30.21 -6.50
CA GLU A 597 12.56 30.47 -6.53
C GLU A 597 13.12 30.76 -5.13
N SER A 598 12.43 31.62 -4.36
CA SER A 598 12.81 31.97 -2.99
C SER A 598 12.75 30.78 -2.02
N ILE A 599 11.81 29.86 -2.21
CA ILE A 599 11.70 28.63 -1.41
C ILE A 599 12.85 27.68 -1.76
N VAL A 600 13.17 27.52 -3.05
CA VAL A 600 14.29 26.68 -3.52
C VAL A 600 15.64 27.23 -3.06
N ASP A 601 15.88 28.54 -3.18
CA ASP A 601 17.13 29.16 -2.70
C ASP A 601 17.32 28.98 -1.19
N ARG A 602 16.24 29.07 -0.41
CA ARG A 602 16.28 28.76 1.02
C ARG A 602 16.55 27.28 1.25
N ALA A 603 15.97 26.37 0.46
CA ALA A 603 16.21 24.93 0.55
C ALA A 603 17.69 24.60 0.39
N ILE A 604 18.33 25.21 -0.62
CA ILE A 604 19.76 25.12 -0.86
C ILE A 604 20.55 25.70 0.32
N THR A 605 20.23 26.92 0.73
CA THR A 605 20.98 27.66 1.77
C THR A 605 20.99 26.94 3.12
N TYR A 606 19.85 26.35 3.49
CA TYR A 606 19.66 25.76 4.82
C TYR A 606 19.53 24.24 4.80
N ASN A 607 19.90 23.61 3.68
CA ASN A 607 19.91 22.17 3.47
C ASN A 607 18.61 21.47 3.90
N TYR A 608 17.53 21.67 3.16
CA TYR A 608 16.25 21.04 3.45
C TYR A 608 15.49 20.51 2.23
N THR A 609 14.56 19.58 2.50
CA THR A 609 13.56 19.10 1.55
C THR A 609 12.36 20.04 1.54
N THR A 610 11.93 20.52 0.36
CA THR A 610 10.71 21.30 0.17
C THR A 610 9.71 20.55 -0.70
N VAL A 611 8.41 20.78 -0.47
CA VAL A 611 7.32 20.15 -1.25
C VAL A 611 6.46 21.23 -1.86
N PHE A 612 6.19 21.10 -3.15
CA PHE A 612 5.23 21.94 -3.85
C PHE A 612 4.04 21.11 -4.27
N ASN A 613 2.85 21.69 -4.17
CA ASN A 613 1.65 21.14 -4.76
C ASN A 613 1.15 22.08 -5.85
N ILE A 614 1.05 21.59 -7.07
CA ILE A 614 0.84 22.45 -8.24
C ILE A 614 -0.37 21.94 -9.00
N HIS A 615 -1.34 22.83 -9.25
CA HIS A 615 -2.57 22.50 -9.95
C HIS A 615 -2.72 23.34 -11.21
N PRO A 616 -3.09 22.73 -12.34
CA PRO A 616 -3.72 23.48 -13.42
C PRO A 616 -5.16 23.87 -13.01
N PRO A 617 -5.73 24.97 -13.53
CA PRO A 617 -5.07 26.05 -14.27
C PRO A 617 -4.47 27.13 -13.34
N SER A 618 -4.49 26.93 -12.01
CA SER A 618 -3.96 27.90 -11.02
C SER A 618 -2.52 28.29 -11.33
N THR A 619 -1.69 27.31 -11.64
CA THR A 619 -0.37 27.49 -12.22
C THR A 619 -0.46 27.30 -13.74
N THR A 620 0.00 28.28 -14.52
CA THR A 620 0.00 28.16 -15.99
C THR A 620 1.17 27.30 -16.47
N GLN A 621 1.04 26.67 -17.64
CA GLN A 621 2.16 25.92 -18.25
C GLN A 621 3.42 26.79 -18.41
N SER A 622 3.28 28.07 -18.74
CA SER A 622 4.43 28.98 -18.89
C SER A 622 5.12 29.31 -17.56
N ASP A 623 4.34 29.47 -16.48
CA ASP A 623 4.90 29.70 -15.15
C ASP A 623 5.59 28.43 -14.66
N PHE A 624 4.95 27.27 -14.85
CA PHE A 624 5.51 25.98 -14.50
C PHE A 624 6.82 25.67 -15.27
N ALA A 625 6.86 25.94 -16.57
CA ALA A 625 8.08 25.85 -17.37
C ALA A 625 9.22 26.72 -16.82
N SER A 626 8.89 27.91 -16.31
CA SER A 626 9.87 28.81 -15.69
C SER A 626 10.40 28.24 -14.37
N MET A 627 9.53 27.62 -13.56
CA MET A 627 9.93 26.91 -12.33
C MET A 627 10.86 25.74 -12.63
N MET A 628 10.56 24.93 -13.66
CA MET A 628 11.40 23.77 -14.04
C MET A 628 12.76 24.22 -14.57
N SER A 629 12.81 25.24 -15.42
CA SER A 629 14.07 25.81 -15.90
C SER A 629 14.91 26.40 -14.76
N TYR A 630 14.29 26.89 -13.70
CA TYR A 630 15.00 27.38 -12.53
C TYR A 630 15.63 26.24 -11.72
N LEU A 631 14.91 25.12 -11.51
CA LEU A 631 15.43 23.92 -10.85
C LEU A 631 16.61 23.32 -11.62
N ASP A 632 16.49 23.19 -12.95
CA ASP A 632 17.57 22.71 -13.82
C ASP A 632 18.84 23.57 -13.70
N GLY A 633 18.68 24.90 -13.60
CA GLY A 633 19.80 25.80 -13.36
C GLY A 633 20.49 25.65 -12.00
N LYS A 634 19.98 24.77 -11.11
CA LYS A 634 20.48 24.47 -9.77
C LYS A 634 20.71 22.96 -9.54
N ASP A 635 20.81 22.17 -10.61
CA ASP A 635 20.97 20.71 -10.57
C ASP A 635 22.18 20.22 -9.74
N ASP A 636 23.22 21.04 -9.63
CA ASP A 636 24.42 20.80 -8.82
C ASP A 636 24.24 21.08 -7.32
N GLN A 637 23.11 21.69 -6.92
CA GLN A 637 22.84 22.18 -5.57
C GLN A 637 21.59 21.58 -4.93
N ILE A 638 20.61 21.12 -5.71
CA ILE A 638 19.35 20.58 -5.21
C ILE A 638 18.83 19.44 -6.09
N GLU A 639 18.32 18.40 -5.46
CA GLU A 639 17.81 17.21 -6.15
C GLU A 639 16.28 17.24 -6.25
N VAL A 640 15.74 16.92 -7.42
CA VAL A 640 14.29 16.70 -7.61
C VAL A 640 13.99 15.22 -7.43
N ILE A 641 13.19 14.87 -6.43
CA ILE A 641 12.91 13.49 -6.02
C ILE A 641 11.41 13.21 -5.90
N THR A 642 11.04 11.94 -5.91
CA THR A 642 9.67 11.47 -5.64
C THR A 642 9.47 11.10 -4.16
N TRP A 643 8.24 10.76 -3.76
CA TRP A 643 7.96 10.25 -2.42
C TRP A 643 8.63 8.90 -2.18
N THR A 644 8.74 8.08 -3.23
CA THR A 644 9.46 6.81 -3.22
C THR A 644 10.94 6.99 -2.94
N ASP A 645 11.62 7.84 -3.72
CA ASP A 645 13.04 8.17 -3.48
C ASP A 645 13.23 8.67 -2.05
N TYR A 646 12.34 9.57 -1.62
CA TYR A 646 12.36 10.14 -0.30
C TYR A 646 12.25 9.04 0.77
N LEU A 647 11.29 8.13 0.69
CA LEU A 647 11.14 7.06 1.68
C LEU A 647 12.36 6.11 1.71
N GLU A 648 12.94 5.81 0.56
CA GLU A 648 14.07 4.88 0.42
C GLU A 648 15.38 5.43 0.97
N GLN A 649 15.71 6.68 0.64
CA GLN A 649 16.89 7.35 1.18
C GLN A 649 16.86 7.36 2.72
N GLN A 650 15.67 7.38 3.27
CA GLN A 650 15.45 7.54 4.69
C GLN A 650 15.50 6.20 5.42
N ALA A 651 15.11 5.12 4.74
CA ALA A 651 15.45 3.77 5.17
C ALA A 651 16.99 3.57 5.22
N ALA A 652 17.71 4.09 4.22
CA ALA A 652 19.17 3.99 4.17
C ALA A 652 19.87 4.77 5.31
N ILE A 653 19.42 5.99 5.61
CA ILE A 653 19.95 6.80 6.73
C ILE A 653 19.78 6.09 8.08
N ARG A 654 18.69 5.33 8.28
CA ARG A 654 18.51 4.56 9.52
C ARG A 654 19.55 3.46 9.67
N GLN A 655 19.80 2.71 8.59
CA GLN A 655 20.77 1.62 8.61
C GLN A 655 22.19 2.13 8.89
N SER A 656 22.56 3.30 8.36
CA SER A 656 23.91 3.86 8.54
C SER A 656 24.16 4.48 9.92
N THR A 657 23.12 5.00 10.58
CA THR A 657 23.23 5.69 11.88
C THR A 657 23.19 4.75 13.09
N GLY A 658 23.09 3.43 12.88
CA GLY A 658 22.98 2.45 13.96
C GLY A 658 21.68 2.56 14.75
N ILE A 659 20.71 3.33 14.24
CA ILE A 659 19.32 3.26 14.70
C ILE A 659 18.80 1.90 14.20
N PRO A 660 18.37 0.98 15.08
CA PRO A 660 17.99 -0.37 14.67
C PRO A 660 17.04 -0.33 13.47
N SER A 661 17.35 -1.10 12.42
CA SER A 661 16.30 -1.51 11.50
C SER A 661 15.29 -2.28 12.35
N LEU A 662 14.05 -1.80 12.44
CA LEU A 662 13.00 -2.60 13.04
C LEU A 662 12.86 -3.85 12.16
N SER A 663 13.38 -4.97 12.67
CA SER A 663 13.18 -6.28 12.08
C SER A 663 11.68 -6.60 12.11
N PRO A 664 11.19 -7.42 11.17
CA PRO A 664 9.81 -7.86 11.14
C PRO A 664 9.57 -8.83 12.30
N GLU A 665 9.11 -8.33 13.44
CA GLU A 665 8.44 -9.12 14.47
C GLU A 665 6.99 -8.68 14.61
#